data_AF-A0A5Q4E0M6-F1
#
_entry.id   AF-A0A5Q4E0M6-F1
#
_cell.length_a   1.000
_cell.length_b   1.000
_cell.length_c   1.000
_cell.angle_alpha   90.00
_cell.angle_beta   90.00
_cell.angle_gamma   90.00
#
_symmetry.space_group_name_H-M   'P 1'
#
loop_
_entity.id
_entity.type
_entity.pdbx_description
1 polymer ?
#
loop_
_entity_poly.entity_id
_entity_poly.type
_entity_poly.pdbx_seq_one_letter_code
_entity_poly.pdbx_strand_id
1 'polypeptide(L)'
;MGDGPLASRPDSLIAGRFLVWREGQRATPQGYRLWLDTRPDTPLPALEHIPPQVLTYLKLFYLAQHVPRPYAYLTPEQTGLSTPVLLLDGAPIGTDLIHQTASFPGDVEAMLLPPIAKAWANGSAMQQLNWLRQIAALWPALAEHQVASTLLNLEDLRVDGALLRLTTLAIDQTCPPLSALGNRWRELVNTAQPTVQPYLQWLVKALSQGLITAAAHLNQELEGAIQTLAQGLLVTIDWAADTDQGPTRDRNEDACYPEQISRQQRLVGSAIEVDAPPLLLVCDGIGGHEQGSVASQTAIKLLRQELEPLVQQPQLPPAAVAQRLKQAIILANDAISARNNDEHRSARARMGTTVVLALVHFPYVAIAHIGDSRAYRISAHTCYQITVDDDVASREAQLGYALYSEAVQLPSGGALIQALGISESDFLYPSVQHLLLDDPAILLLCSDGLSDYDRVEALAPHLVAPLVTASGPLGARVTELMQQANRLNGHDNVTVGLMRFTPQSVPLAALPADSLLITGAAPAAAPAGSPGLTLPPQPPPPTQLVAPVTAAASSPPRSSFAWLPFLGGMAVVLAILGTVGWVVNRRQPLPIAFQPLAVDLPLTAAAGQALHGAALAATADIPVGSFWQADNGASLGIAGGPLRLQSQPQSIPDPLDTAAVATGSILRVVSRQTTADNTSWVRLQICSIPSGTSLDQLPQESDQMPPAGAIVPDLNQQILAPGDDGWADIRQLYTAAAFLGLVPPAQAGLCAS
;
A
#
# COMPACT_ATOMS: atom_id res chain seq x y z
N MET A 1 -12.67 -8.94 3.90
CA MET A 1 -14.05 -9.34 3.52
C MET A 1 -14.17 -10.86 3.55
N GLY A 2 -15.28 -11.45 4.00
CA GLY A 2 -15.43 -12.92 4.12
C GLY A 2 -16.71 -13.49 3.51
N ASP A 3 -16.65 -14.74 3.04
CA ASP A 3 -17.68 -15.49 2.28
C ASP A 3 -18.58 -16.41 3.12
N GLY A 4 -18.37 -16.48 4.43
CA GLY A 4 -19.12 -17.40 5.29
C GLY A 4 -20.60 -17.04 5.47
N PRO A 5 -21.53 -18.02 5.43
CA PRO A 5 -22.86 -17.79 6.00
C PRO A 5 -22.68 -17.56 7.51
N LEU A 6 -23.56 -16.78 8.15
CA LEU A 6 -24.25 -17.19 9.39
C LEU A 6 -24.89 -16.01 10.14
N ALA A 7 -25.93 -16.39 10.88
CA ALA A 7 -26.78 -15.61 11.76
C ALA A 7 -26.04 -14.99 12.98
N SER A 8 -24.80 -14.55 12.84
CA SER A 8 -24.07 -13.84 13.88
C SER A 8 -24.50 -12.38 13.90
N ARG A 9 -24.80 -11.89 15.11
CA ARG A 9 -25.08 -10.48 15.36
C ARG A 9 -23.85 -9.64 14.98
N PRO A 10 -24.02 -8.38 14.54
CA PRO A 10 -22.93 -7.40 14.48
C PRO A 10 -22.08 -7.44 15.74
N ASP A 11 -20.81 -7.09 15.61
CA ASP A 11 -19.84 -7.05 16.73
C ASP A 11 -19.50 -8.45 17.30
N SER A 12 -19.75 -9.52 16.54
CA SER A 12 -19.29 -10.86 16.91
C SER A 12 -17.80 -11.03 16.59
N LEU A 13 -17.05 -11.57 17.56
CA LEU A 13 -15.64 -11.91 17.41
C LEU A 13 -15.52 -13.39 16.98
N ILE A 14 -14.95 -13.63 15.81
CA ILE A 14 -14.77 -14.96 15.21
C ILE A 14 -13.30 -15.37 15.34
N ALA A 15 -13.06 -16.64 15.68
CA ALA A 15 -11.73 -17.19 15.95
C ALA A 15 -10.90 -16.36 16.97
N GLY A 16 -11.58 -15.61 17.85
CA GLY A 16 -10.95 -14.72 18.83
C GLY A 16 -10.11 -13.59 18.20
N ARG A 17 -10.31 -13.24 16.92
CA ARG A 17 -9.46 -12.27 16.18
C ARG A 17 -10.25 -11.36 15.25
N PHE A 18 -11.26 -11.88 14.57
CA PHE A 18 -11.94 -11.12 13.53
C PHE A 18 -13.29 -10.60 14.01
N LEU A 19 -13.44 -9.29 14.07
CA LEU A 19 -14.69 -8.64 14.44
C LEU A 19 -15.58 -8.45 13.20
N VAL A 20 -16.80 -8.97 13.24
CA VAL A 20 -17.79 -8.72 12.17
C VAL A 20 -18.30 -7.28 12.26
N TRP A 21 -17.99 -6.47 11.25
CA TRP A 21 -18.24 -5.03 11.24
C TRP A 21 -19.74 -4.67 11.15
N ARG A 22 -20.15 -3.56 11.80
CA ARG A 22 -21.57 -3.20 12.03
C ARG A 22 -22.40 -3.01 10.78
N GLU A 23 -21.88 -2.37 9.74
CA GLU A 23 -22.61 -2.15 8.49
C GLU A 23 -22.73 -3.40 7.60
N GLY A 24 -22.26 -4.58 8.05
CA GLY A 24 -22.67 -5.88 7.50
C GLY A 24 -24.19 -6.15 7.55
N GLN A 25 -24.98 -5.21 8.06
CA GLN A 25 -26.45 -5.19 8.12
C GLN A 25 -27.13 -5.07 6.74
N ARG A 26 -26.52 -4.42 5.74
CA ARG A 26 -27.00 -4.55 4.37
C ARG A 26 -26.34 -5.79 3.79
N ALA A 27 -27.02 -6.93 3.90
CA ALA A 27 -26.63 -8.12 3.17
C ALA A 27 -26.31 -7.71 1.73
N THR A 28 -25.05 -7.89 1.32
CA THR A 28 -24.77 -7.95 -0.10
C THR A 28 -25.65 -9.07 -0.67
N PRO A 29 -26.08 -8.99 -1.95
CA PRO A 29 -26.93 -10.03 -2.55
C PRO A 29 -26.40 -11.47 -2.40
N GLN A 30 -25.13 -11.65 -2.02
CA GLN A 30 -24.43 -12.92 -1.89
C GLN A 30 -23.93 -13.26 -0.47
N GLY A 31 -24.24 -12.44 0.55
CA GLY A 31 -23.92 -12.78 1.95
C GLY A 31 -22.51 -12.42 2.44
N TYR A 32 -21.69 -11.73 1.63
CA TYR A 32 -20.38 -11.22 2.08
C TYR A 32 -20.52 -10.15 3.16
N ARG A 33 -19.61 -10.19 4.14
CA ARG A 33 -19.51 -9.20 5.22
C ARG A 33 -18.11 -8.61 5.32
N LEU A 34 -18.04 -7.41 5.90
CA LEU A 34 -16.79 -6.77 6.29
C LEU A 34 -16.36 -7.27 7.67
N TRP A 35 -15.09 -7.64 7.77
CA TRP A 35 -14.48 -8.21 8.96
C TRP A 35 -13.25 -7.37 9.23
N LEU A 36 -13.10 -6.93 10.48
CA LEU A 36 -11.94 -6.22 10.97
C LEU A 36 -11.03 -7.22 11.68
N ASP A 37 -9.77 -7.29 11.28
CA ASP A 37 -8.75 -7.98 12.08
C ASP A 37 -8.38 -7.10 13.28
N THR A 38 -8.62 -7.59 14.50
CA THR A 38 -8.30 -6.83 15.71
C THR A 38 -6.87 -7.06 16.20
N ARG A 39 -6.10 -7.92 15.53
CA ARG A 39 -4.70 -8.25 15.88
C ARG A 39 -3.83 -8.41 14.62
N PRO A 40 -3.76 -7.38 13.74
CA PRO A 40 -3.01 -7.46 12.49
C PRO A 40 -1.52 -7.74 12.72
N ASP A 41 -0.93 -7.22 13.81
CA ASP A 41 0.49 -7.42 14.15
C ASP A 41 0.84 -8.85 14.60
N THR A 42 -0.18 -9.66 14.90
CA THR A 42 0.04 -11.07 15.23
C THR A 42 -0.05 -11.91 13.96
N PRO A 43 0.98 -12.71 13.63
CA PRO A 43 0.95 -13.57 12.46
C PRO A 43 -0.27 -14.51 12.49
N LEU A 44 -0.87 -14.73 11.33
CA LEU A 44 -1.85 -15.79 11.17
C LEU A 44 -1.16 -17.16 11.21
N PRO A 45 -1.84 -18.22 11.68
CA PRO A 45 -1.32 -19.58 11.56
C PRO A 45 -1.13 -19.92 10.07
N ALA A 46 0.05 -20.42 9.73
CA ALA A 46 0.34 -20.83 8.36
C ALA A 46 -0.53 -22.02 7.93
N LEU A 47 -0.98 -22.00 6.68
CA LEU A 47 -1.67 -23.12 6.07
C LEU A 47 -0.69 -24.25 5.76
N GLU A 48 -1.02 -25.48 6.20
CA GLU A 48 -0.25 -26.67 5.81
C GLU A 48 -0.37 -26.96 4.30
N HIS A 49 -1.53 -26.65 3.71
CA HIS A 49 -1.83 -26.87 2.29
C HIS A 49 -2.73 -25.75 1.77
N ILE A 50 -2.39 -25.19 0.60
CA ILE A 50 -3.21 -24.17 -0.07
C ILE A 50 -4.46 -24.84 -0.69
N PRO A 51 -5.68 -24.46 -0.28
CA PRO A 51 -6.90 -25.01 -0.86
C PRO A 51 -7.03 -24.65 -2.36
N PRO A 52 -7.65 -25.51 -3.20
CA PRO A 52 -7.80 -25.24 -4.64
C PRO A 52 -8.47 -23.90 -4.96
N GLN A 53 -9.48 -23.50 -4.17
CA GLN A 53 -10.16 -22.21 -4.34
C GLN A 53 -9.25 -21.01 -4.05
N VAL A 54 -8.30 -21.13 -3.13
CA VAL A 54 -7.32 -20.10 -2.79
C VAL A 54 -6.24 -20.02 -3.87
N LEU A 55 -5.81 -21.17 -4.39
CA LEU A 55 -4.79 -21.25 -5.43
C LEU A 55 -5.14 -20.43 -6.69
N THR A 56 -6.43 -20.36 -7.05
CA THR A 56 -6.87 -19.56 -8.19
C THR A 56 -6.63 -18.05 -7.98
N TYR A 57 -6.90 -17.53 -6.77
CA TYR A 57 -6.58 -16.14 -6.44
C TYR A 57 -5.07 -15.89 -6.47
N LEU A 58 -4.28 -16.81 -5.93
CA LEU A 58 -2.83 -16.71 -5.91
C LEU A 58 -2.22 -16.69 -7.32
N LYS A 59 -2.75 -17.48 -8.25
CA LYS A 59 -2.34 -17.44 -9.67
C LYS A 59 -2.71 -16.14 -10.38
N LEU A 60 -3.75 -15.45 -9.91
CA LEU A 60 -4.20 -14.15 -10.40
C LEU A 60 -3.64 -12.98 -9.57
N PHE A 61 -2.69 -13.21 -8.68
CA PHE A 61 -2.16 -12.21 -7.75
C PHE A 61 -1.53 -11.00 -8.47
N TYR A 62 -0.98 -11.20 -9.67
CA TYR A 62 -0.48 -10.11 -10.52
C TYR A 62 -1.58 -9.14 -11.01
N LEU A 63 -2.86 -9.50 -10.85
CA LEU A 63 -4.03 -8.65 -11.13
C LEU A 63 -4.58 -8.00 -9.85
N ALA A 64 -3.75 -7.74 -8.83
CA ALA A 64 -4.16 -7.18 -7.53
C ALA A 64 -4.99 -5.87 -7.63
N GLN A 65 -4.86 -5.12 -8.73
CA GLN A 65 -5.73 -3.97 -9.04
C GLN A 65 -7.21 -4.33 -9.14
N HIS A 66 -7.52 -5.52 -9.65
CA HIS A 66 -8.87 -5.97 -9.95
C HIS A 66 -9.31 -7.14 -9.06
N VAL A 67 -8.39 -8.04 -8.72
CA VAL A 67 -8.65 -9.29 -8.01
C VAL A 67 -8.22 -9.12 -6.54
N PRO A 68 -9.12 -9.33 -5.56
CA PRO A 68 -8.77 -9.24 -4.15
C PRO A 68 -7.85 -10.39 -3.75
N ARG A 69 -7.00 -10.23 -2.73
CA ARG A 69 -5.99 -11.24 -2.39
C ARG A 69 -6.44 -12.05 -1.17
N PRO A 70 -6.09 -13.35 -1.10
CA PRO A 70 -6.34 -14.16 0.09
C PRO A 70 -5.56 -13.62 1.29
N TYR A 71 -6.29 -13.26 2.35
CA TYR A 71 -5.72 -12.80 3.61
C TYR A 71 -5.60 -13.91 4.65
N ALA A 72 -6.66 -14.71 4.80
CA ALA A 72 -6.70 -15.85 5.72
C ALA A 72 -7.67 -16.92 5.23
N TYR A 73 -7.41 -18.17 5.57
CA TYR A 73 -8.35 -19.28 5.36
C TYR A 73 -8.64 -19.96 6.68
N LEU A 74 -9.86 -19.79 7.19
CA LEU A 74 -10.26 -20.23 8.52
C LEU A 74 -11.07 -21.52 8.44
N THR A 75 -10.69 -22.53 9.22
CA THR A 75 -11.39 -23.82 9.21
C THR A 75 -12.67 -23.79 10.06
N PRO A 76 -13.61 -24.73 9.83
CA PRO A 76 -14.77 -24.93 10.70
C PRO A 76 -14.43 -25.03 12.19
N GLU A 77 -13.32 -25.70 12.52
CA GLU A 77 -12.86 -25.89 13.91
C GLU A 77 -12.42 -24.58 14.56
N GLN A 78 -11.78 -23.68 13.79
CA GLN A 78 -11.33 -22.37 14.28
C GLN A 78 -12.49 -21.38 14.42
N THR A 79 -13.46 -21.44 13.52
CA THR A 79 -14.55 -20.46 13.43
C THR A 79 -15.81 -20.89 14.19
N GLY A 80 -16.00 -22.18 14.43
CA GLY A 80 -17.24 -22.76 14.91
C GLY A 80 -18.37 -22.76 13.86
N LEU A 81 -18.06 -22.49 12.59
CA LEU A 81 -19.01 -22.43 11.48
C LEU A 81 -19.06 -23.78 10.74
N SER A 82 -20.10 -24.00 9.92
CA SER A 82 -20.28 -25.26 9.17
C SER A 82 -19.35 -25.41 7.96
N THR A 83 -18.80 -24.31 7.47
CA THR A 83 -17.96 -24.26 6.27
C THR A 83 -16.72 -23.42 6.57
N PRO A 84 -15.58 -23.70 5.91
CA PRO A 84 -14.43 -22.83 5.98
C PRO A 84 -14.76 -21.43 5.46
N VAL A 85 -14.02 -20.43 5.93
CA VAL A 85 -14.17 -19.02 5.53
C VAL A 85 -12.88 -18.54 4.89
N LEU A 86 -13.01 -18.02 3.67
CA LEU A 86 -11.93 -17.30 3.00
C LEU A 86 -12.07 -15.81 3.28
N LEU A 87 -11.07 -15.24 3.95
CA LEU A 87 -10.94 -13.80 4.12
C LEU A 87 -10.09 -13.24 2.99
N LEU A 88 -10.60 -12.18 2.36
CA LEU A 88 -9.98 -11.45 1.27
C LEU A 88 -9.58 -10.05 1.73
N ASP A 89 -8.34 -9.66 1.47
CA ASP A 89 -7.87 -8.27 1.50
C ASP A 89 -8.02 -7.64 0.10
N GLY A 90 -7.71 -6.34 -0.03
CA GLY A 90 -7.78 -5.66 -1.33
C GLY A 90 -9.18 -5.70 -1.98
N ALA A 91 -10.21 -6.03 -1.19
CA ALA A 91 -11.60 -6.04 -1.61
C ALA A 91 -12.06 -4.60 -1.89
N PRO A 92 -13.10 -4.40 -2.73
CA PRO A 92 -13.60 -3.08 -3.10
C PRO A 92 -14.35 -2.41 -1.93
N ILE A 93 -13.58 -1.94 -0.96
CA ILE A 93 -14.04 -1.29 0.28
C ILE A 93 -13.61 0.17 0.22
N GLY A 94 -14.58 1.08 0.35
CA GLY A 94 -14.36 2.50 0.59
C GLY A 94 -14.44 2.83 2.07
N THR A 95 -13.74 3.89 2.47
CA THR A 95 -13.69 4.42 3.82
C THR A 95 -14.13 5.87 3.82
N ASP A 96 -15.13 6.22 4.62
CA ASP A 96 -15.57 7.59 4.86
C ASP A 96 -15.17 8.05 6.26
N LEU A 97 -14.64 9.28 6.36
CA LEU A 97 -14.36 9.90 7.65
C LEU A 97 -15.66 10.47 8.24
N ILE A 98 -16.11 9.92 9.37
CA ILE A 98 -17.29 10.42 10.08
C ILE A 98 -16.91 11.71 10.81
N HIS A 99 -17.31 12.86 10.26
CA HIS A 99 -17.03 14.17 10.85
C HIS A 99 -18.01 14.60 11.96
N GLN A 100 -19.13 13.89 12.22
CA GLN A 100 -20.26 14.47 12.97
C GLN A 100 -21.08 13.52 13.88
N THR A 101 -20.49 12.57 14.62
CA THR A 101 -21.21 12.01 15.78
C THR A 101 -20.58 12.43 17.10
N ALA A 102 -21.42 12.85 18.04
CA ALA A 102 -21.05 13.49 19.32
C ALA A 102 -20.35 12.56 20.32
N SER A 103 -19.78 11.45 19.85
CA SER A 103 -19.06 10.49 20.69
C SER A 103 -17.57 10.50 20.41
N PHE A 104 -17.12 10.51 19.14
CA PHE A 104 -15.70 10.66 18.77
C PHE A 104 -15.51 11.26 17.35
N PRO A 105 -14.72 12.32 17.17
CA PRO A 105 -14.28 12.80 15.84
C PRO A 105 -13.13 11.93 15.31
N GLY A 106 -13.25 11.34 14.11
CA GLY A 106 -12.20 10.51 13.49
C GLY A 106 -12.55 9.04 13.26
N ASP A 107 -13.79 8.62 13.51
CA ASP A 107 -14.25 7.27 13.19
C ASP A 107 -14.30 7.07 11.66
N VAL A 108 -13.71 5.97 11.18
CA VAL A 108 -13.73 5.56 9.77
C VAL A 108 -14.89 4.59 9.55
N GLU A 109 -15.83 4.95 8.66
CA GLU A 109 -16.89 4.06 8.21
C GLU A 109 -16.43 3.30 6.97
N ALA A 110 -16.31 1.98 7.07
CA ALA A 110 -15.96 1.12 5.94
C ALA A 110 -17.21 0.54 5.27
N MET A 111 -17.34 0.72 3.96
CA MET A 111 -18.45 0.18 3.16
C MET A 111 -17.98 -0.42 1.84
N LEU A 112 -18.72 -1.41 1.34
CA LEU A 112 -18.45 -1.94 0.00
C LEU A 112 -18.83 -0.89 -1.06
N LEU A 113 -17.93 -0.72 -2.02
CA LEU A 113 -18.14 0.15 -3.17
C LEU A 113 -19.37 -0.28 -3.97
N PRO A 114 -20.00 0.63 -4.74
CA PRO A 114 -21.21 0.30 -5.48
C PRO A 114 -20.93 -0.75 -6.58
N PRO A 115 -21.88 -1.67 -6.82
CA PRO A 115 -21.80 -2.55 -7.99
C PRO A 115 -21.96 -1.72 -9.27
N ILE A 116 -21.36 -2.18 -10.37
CA ILE A 116 -21.39 -1.51 -11.67
C ILE A 116 -22.84 -1.28 -12.11
N ALA A 117 -23.75 -2.24 -11.89
CA ALA A 117 -25.17 -2.09 -12.23
C ALA A 117 -25.83 -0.86 -11.58
N LYS A 118 -25.44 -0.53 -10.34
CA LYS A 118 -25.96 0.62 -9.60
C LYS A 118 -25.25 1.93 -9.99
N ALA A 119 -23.94 1.88 -10.23
CA ALA A 119 -23.15 3.05 -10.59
C ALA A 119 -23.31 3.45 -12.07
N TRP A 120 -23.71 2.51 -12.93
CA TRP A 120 -23.67 2.65 -14.40
C TRP A 120 -24.31 3.92 -14.92
N ALA A 121 -25.57 4.18 -14.55
CA ALA A 121 -26.34 5.32 -15.06
C ALA A 121 -25.76 6.68 -14.65
N ASN A 122 -25.05 6.74 -13.52
CA ASN A 122 -24.43 7.96 -13.00
C ASN A 122 -22.99 8.14 -13.47
N GLY A 123 -22.36 7.10 -14.00
CA GLY A 123 -21.02 7.16 -14.58
C GLY A 123 -20.98 8.02 -15.83
N SER A 124 -19.85 8.69 -16.06
CA SER A 124 -19.59 9.42 -17.30
C SER A 124 -19.52 8.47 -18.50
N ALA A 125 -19.68 9.02 -19.72
CA ALA A 125 -19.54 8.24 -20.94
C ALA A 125 -18.16 7.56 -21.03
N MET A 126 -17.12 8.23 -20.55
CA MET A 126 -15.76 7.69 -20.50
C MET A 126 -15.65 6.54 -19.50
N GLN A 127 -16.18 6.70 -18.29
CA GLN A 127 -16.19 5.65 -17.26
C GLN A 127 -16.93 4.41 -17.72
N GLN A 128 -18.08 4.57 -18.38
CA GLN A 128 -18.83 3.45 -18.94
C GLN A 128 -18.00 2.64 -19.93
N LEU A 129 -17.30 3.28 -20.87
CA LEU A 129 -16.40 2.58 -21.80
C LEU A 129 -15.20 1.95 -21.08
N ASN A 130 -14.59 2.67 -20.14
CA ASN A 130 -13.42 2.23 -19.38
C ASN A 130 -13.71 0.97 -18.56
N TRP A 131 -14.85 0.92 -17.86
CA TRP A 131 -15.26 -0.27 -17.11
C TRP A 131 -15.46 -1.47 -18.02
N LEU A 132 -16.13 -1.30 -19.18
CA LEU A 132 -16.28 -2.39 -20.15
C LEU A 132 -14.94 -2.83 -20.73
N ARG A 133 -14.00 -1.90 -20.97
CA ARG A 133 -12.63 -2.21 -21.42
C ARG A 133 -11.90 -3.04 -20.38
N GLN A 134 -12.01 -2.71 -19.10
CA GLN A 134 -11.40 -3.50 -18.03
C GLN A 134 -12.01 -4.90 -17.94
N ILE A 135 -13.33 -5.06 -18.09
CA ILE A 135 -13.96 -6.38 -18.17
C ILE A 135 -13.37 -7.20 -19.34
N ALA A 136 -13.27 -6.58 -20.53
CA ALA A 136 -12.74 -7.24 -21.72
C ALA A 136 -11.24 -7.57 -21.59
N ALA A 137 -10.45 -6.75 -20.90
CA ALA A 137 -9.03 -6.99 -20.62
C ALA A 137 -8.80 -8.13 -19.62
N LEU A 138 -9.70 -8.28 -18.64
CA LEU A 138 -9.63 -9.37 -17.64
C LEU A 138 -10.06 -10.73 -18.20
N TRP A 139 -10.90 -10.74 -19.24
CA TRP A 139 -11.50 -11.97 -19.76
C TRP A 139 -10.52 -13.10 -20.06
N PRO A 140 -9.38 -12.90 -20.78
CA PRO A 140 -8.47 -13.99 -21.12
C PRO A 140 -7.89 -14.70 -19.90
N ALA A 141 -7.40 -13.93 -18.91
CA ALA A 141 -6.80 -14.48 -17.70
C ALA A 141 -7.83 -15.24 -16.85
N LEU A 142 -9.02 -14.68 -16.68
CA LEU A 142 -10.08 -15.33 -15.91
C LEU A 142 -10.62 -16.59 -16.63
N ALA A 143 -10.68 -16.59 -17.96
CA ALA A 143 -11.09 -17.76 -18.73
C ALA A 143 -10.04 -18.89 -18.65
N GLU A 144 -8.75 -18.57 -18.71
CA GLU A 144 -7.65 -19.53 -18.54
C GLU A 144 -7.73 -20.23 -17.17
N HIS A 145 -8.11 -19.49 -16.13
CA HIS A 145 -8.25 -19.99 -14.77
C HIS A 145 -9.68 -20.47 -14.42
N GLN A 146 -10.58 -20.62 -15.40
CA GLN A 146 -11.95 -21.13 -15.22
C GLN A 146 -12.76 -20.33 -14.19
N VAL A 147 -12.65 -19.01 -14.23
CA VAL A 147 -13.40 -18.07 -13.37
C VAL A 147 -13.99 -16.90 -14.17
N ALA A 148 -14.19 -17.06 -15.49
CA ALA A 148 -14.70 -16.00 -16.36
C ALA A 148 -16.17 -15.64 -16.10
N SER A 149 -16.97 -16.57 -15.54
CA SER A 149 -18.35 -16.28 -15.15
C SER A 149 -18.47 -15.18 -14.10
N THR A 150 -17.40 -14.92 -13.32
CA THR A 150 -17.29 -13.78 -12.42
C THR A 150 -17.62 -12.46 -13.13
N LEU A 151 -17.14 -12.29 -14.36
CA LEU A 151 -17.36 -11.08 -15.17
C LEU A 151 -18.78 -10.93 -15.71
N LEU A 152 -19.61 -11.96 -15.58
CA LEU A 152 -21.02 -11.95 -15.98
C LEU A 152 -21.95 -11.55 -14.83
N ASN A 153 -21.41 -11.39 -13.62
CA ASN A 153 -22.19 -11.01 -12.45
C ASN A 153 -22.01 -9.53 -12.12
N LEU A 154 -22.94 -8.69 -12.57
CA LEU A 154 -22.87 -7.24 -12.40
C LEU A 154 -22.92 -6.78 -10.93
N GLU A 155 -23.29 -7.66 -9.99
CA GLU A 155 -23.26 -7.36 -8.54
C GLU A 155 -21.89 -7.58 -7.90
N ASP A 156 -21.06 -8.46 -8.47
CA ASP A 156 -19.70 -8.73 -8.00
C ASP A 156 -18.67 -7.80 -8.63
N LEU A 157 -19.02 -7.22 -9.78
CA LEU A 157 -18.29 -6.14 -10.44
C LEU A 157 -18.58 -4.82 -9.72
N ARG A 158 -17.58 -4.30 -9.02
CA ARG A 158 -17.67 -3.06 -8.24
C ARG A 158 -16.85 -1.97 -8.91
N VAL A 159 -17.22 -0.72 -8.69
CA VAL A 159 -16.49 0.42 -9.28
C VAL A 159 -15.96 1.37 -8.21
N ASP A 160 -14.72 1.79 -8.40
CA ASP A 160 -14.01 2.81 -7.63
C ASP A 160 -13.59 3.93 -8.60
N GLY A 161 -14.53 4.82 -8.90
CA GLY A 161 -14.33 5.84 -9.92
C GLY A 161 -13.97 5.20 -11.27
N ALA A 162 -12.74 5.44 -11.76
CA ALA A 162 -12.22 4.83 -12.99
C ALA A 162 -12.02 3.31 -12.91
N LEU A 163 -11.86 2.73 -11.72
CA LEU A 163 -11.42 1.34 -11.57
C LEU A 163 -12.59 0.37 -11.43
N LEU A 164 -12.49 -0.75 -12.15
CA LEU A 164 -13.33 -1.93 -11.95
C LEU A 164 -12.63 -2.90 -10.99
N ARG A 165 -13.34 -3.40 -9.99
CA ARG A 165 -12.81 -4.35 -9.00
C ARG A 165 -13.76 -5.51 -8.78
N LEU A 166 -13.21 -6.69 -8.55
CA LEU A 166 -13.98 -7.90 -8.28
C LEU A 166 -14.20 -8.05 -6.78
N THR A 167 -15.41 -8.42 -6.39
CA THR A 167 -15.69 -8.79 -5.00
C THR A 167 -15.14 -10.19 -4.70
N THR A 168 -15.31 -11.13 -5.62
CA THR A 168 -14.95 -12.54 -5.44
C THR A 168 -14.61 -13.18 -6.78
N LEU A 169 -14.23 -14.46 -6.79
CA LEU A 169 -14.10 -15.28 -7.99
C LEU A 169 -15.13 -16.41 -7.96
N ALA A 170 -15.91 -16.53 -9.03
CA ALA A 170 -16.86 -17.61 -9.24
C ALA A 170 -16.24 -18.68 -10.13
N ILE A 171 -16.24 -19.94 -9.66
CA ILE A 171 -15.70 -21.08 -10.42
C ILE A 171 -16.67 -21.47 -11.54
N ASP A 172 -16.13 -21.57 -12.76
CA ASP A 172 -16.88 -21.96 -13.94
C ASP A 172 -17.13 -23.47 -13.94
N GLN A 173 -18.39 -23.89 -14.07
CA GLN A 173 -18.70 -25.30 -14.41
C GLN A 173 -18.30 -25.60 -15.87
N THR A 174 -18.53 -24.62 -16.74
CA THR A 174 -18.13 -24.61 -18.14
C THR A 174 -17.71 -23.20 -18.50
N CYS A 175 -16.55 -23.03 -19.14
CA CYS A 175 -16.07 -21.71 -19.54
C CYS A 175 -17.12 -21.02 -20.44
N PRO A 176 -17.67 -19.86 -20.04
CA PRO A 176 -18.62 -19.13 -20.87
C PRO A 176 -17.95 -18.63 -22.16
N PRO A 177 -18.68 -18.54 -23.28
CA PRO A 177 -18.16 -17.90 -24.49
C PRO A 177 -18.13 -16.37 -24.31
N LEU A 178 -17.25 -15.68 -25.05
CA LEU A 178 -17.14 -14.21 -25.01
C LEU A 178 -18.47 -13.50 -25.32
N SER A 179 -19.31 -14.09 -26.18
CA SER A 179 -20.64 -13.57 -26.52
C SER A 179 -21.60 -13.48 -25.31
N ALA A 180 -21.30 -14.19 -24.21
CA ALA A 180 -22.04 -14.07 -22.96
C ALA A 180 -21.94 -12.66 -22.36
N LEU A 181 -20.83 -11.94 -22.55
CA LEU A 181 -20.71 -10.53 -22.17
C LEU A 181 -21.75 -9.68 -22.91
N GLY A 182 -21.89 -9.89 -24.22
CA GLY A 182 -22.89 -9.19 -25.03
C GLY A 182 -24.30 -9.40 -24.50
N ASN A 183 -24.66 -10.64 -24.13
CA ASN A 183 -25.97 -10.93 -23.53
C ASN A 183 -26.20 -10.13 -22.23
N ARG A 184 -25.18 -10.07 -21.36
CA ARG A 184 -25.27 -9.35 -20.07
C ARG A 184 -25.29 -7.84 -20.23
N TRP A 185 -24.46 -7.29 -21.09
CA TRP A 185 -24.35 -5.85 -21.28
C TRP A 185 -25.61 -5.21 -21.89
N ARG A 186 -26.52 -5.98 -22.51
CA ARG A 186 -27.85 -5.47 -22.93
C ARG A 186 -28.62 -4.80 -21.79
N GLU A 187 -28.46 -5.30 -20.57
CA GLU A 187 -29.10 -4.75 -19.37
C GLU A 187 -28.60 -3.31 -19.09
N LEU A 188 -27.33 -3.03 -19.41
CA LEU A 188 -26.67 -1.74 -19.16
C LEU A 188 -26.97 -0.70 -20.27
N VAL A 189 -27.11 -1.14 -21.53
CA VAL A 189 -27.23 -0.25 -22.70
C VAL A 189 -28.40 0.73 -22.62
N ASN A 190 -29.54 0.32 -22.07
CA ASN A 190 -30.74 1.17 -22.00
C ASN A 190 -30.55 2.40 -21.09
N THR A 191 -29.67 2.29 -20.10
CA THR A 191 -29.34 3.35 -19.15
C THR A 191 -27.96 3.96 -19.39
N ALA A 192 -27.31 3.62 -20.51
CA ALA A 192 -26.02 4.19 -20.88
C ALA A 192 -26.13 5.69 -21.21
N GLN A 193 -25.02 6.41 -21.08
CA GLN A 193 -24.99 7.84 -21.42
C GLN A 193 -25.34 8.04 -22.89
N PRO A 194 -26.12 9.09 -23.24
CA PRO A 194 -26.57 9.33 -24.62
C PRO A 194 -25.41 9.39 -25.62
N THR A 195 -24.24 9.86 -25.19
CA THR A 195 -23.05 9.97 -26.03
C THR A 195 -22.49 8.62 -26.49
N VAL A 196 -22.63 7.55 -25.70
CA VAL A 196 -22.07 6.22 -26.02
C VAL A 196 -23.14 5.18 -26.33
N GLN A 197 -24.40 5.46 -26.01
CA GLN A 197 -25.49 4.51 -26.16
C GLN A 197 -25.62 3.92 -27.59
N PRO A 198 -25.55 4.71 -28.69
CA PRO A 198 -25.65 4.15 -30.04
C PRO A 198 -24.50 3.17 -30.38
N TYR A 199 -23.27 3.53 -29.99
CA TYR A 199 -22.10 2.67 -30.14
C TYR A 199 -22.23 1.38 -29.32
N LEU A 200 -22.65 1.48 -28.06
CA LEU A 200 -22.83 0.30 -27.21
C LEU A 200 -23.93 -0.63 -27.70
N GLN A 201 -25.02 -0.10 -28.29
CA GLN A 201 -26.04 -0.91 -28.96
C GLN A 201 -25.47 -1.73 -30.10
N TRP A 202 -24.62 -1.12 -30.93
CA TRP A 202 -23.91 -1.81 -32.00
C TRP A 202 -22.94 -2.86 -31.45
N LEU A 203 -22.08 -2.50 -30.48
CA LEU A 203 -21.05 -3.38 -29.92
C LEU A 203 -21.67 -4.64 -29.29
N VAL A 204 -22.71 -4.46 -28.49
CA VAL A 204 -23.44 -5.55 -27.84
C VAL A 204 -24.09 -6.48 -28.86
N LYS A 205 -24.65 -5.92 -29.95
CA LYS A 205 -25.20 -6.71 -31.05
C LYS A 205 -24.11 -7.50 -31.77
N ALA A 206 -22.97 -6.88 -32.07
CA ALA A 206 -21.82 -7.53 -32.71
C ALA A 206 -21.26 -8.68 -31.87
N LEU A 207 -21.10 -8.48 -30.55
CA LEU A 207 -20.71 -9.54 -29.61
C LEU A 207 -21.73 -10.69 -29.56
N SER A 208 -23.01 -10.35 -29.45
CA SER A 208 -24.09 -11.34 -29.35
C SER A 208 -24.23 -12.19 -30.62
N GLN A 209 -23.93 -11.62 -31.78
CA GLN A 209 -23.97 -12.29 -33.08
C GLN A 209 -22.67 -13.05 -33.42
N GLY A 210 -21.66 -12.98 -32.55
CA GLY A 210 -20.37 -13.64 -32.77
C GLY A 210 -19.52 -12.97 -33.85
N LEU A 211 -19.73 -11.69 -34.16
CA LEU A 211 -18.86 -10.92 -35.05
C LEU A 211 -17.55 -10.54 -34.35
N ILE A 212 -17.58 -10.39 -33.03
CA ILE A 212 -16.42 -10.20 -32.17
C ILE A 212 -16.24 -11.47 -31.34
N THR A 213 -15.24 -12.27 -31.69
CA THR A 213 -14.97 -13.58 -31.06
C THR A 213 -13.73 -13.59 -30.16
N ALA A 214 -12.89 -12.57 -30.26
CA ALA A 214 -11.64 -12.45 -29.50
C ALA A 214 -11.68 -11.25 -28.56
N ALA A 215 -11.26 -11.44 -27.30
CA ALA A 215 -11.19 -10.37 -26.31
C ALA A 215 -10.24 -9.23 -26.73
N ALA A 216 -9.15 -9.55 -27.45
CA ALA A 216 -8.26 -8.54 -28.01
C ALA A 216 -8.97 -7.61 -29.00
N HIS A 217 -9.82 -8.16 -29.87
CA HIS A 217 -10.62 -7.37 -30.81
C HIS A 217 -11.65 -6.49 -30.06
N LEU A 218 -12.32 -7.05 -29.05
CA LEU A 218 -13.22 -6.28 -28.19
C LEU A 218 -12.52 -5.10 -27.49
N ASN A 219 -11.32 -5.33 -26.95
CA ASN A 219 -10.50 -4.28 -26.34
C ASN A 219 -10.11 -3.20 -27.35
N GLN A 220 -9.74 -3.56 -28.58
CA GLN A 220 -9.39 -2.59 -29.63
C GLN A 220 -10.58 -1.71 -30.02
N GLU A 221 -11.78 -2.28 -30.12
CA GLU A 221 -13.01 -1.51 -30.37
C GLU A 221 -13.28 -0.50 -29.26
N LEU A 222 -13.25 -0.96 -27.99
CA LEU A 222 -13.46 -0.11 -26.83
C LEU A 222 -12.39 0.98 -26.70
N GLU A 223 -11.14 0.65 -27.01
CA GLU A 223 -10.03 1.61 -27.05
C GLU A 223 -10.27 2.69 -28.10
N GLY A 224 -10.72 2.33 -29.31
CA GLY A 224 -11.07 3.29 -30.36
C GLY A 224 -12.17 4.27 -29.93
N ALA A 225 -13.18 3.77 -29.21
CA ALA A 225 -14.23 4.60 -28.63
C ALA A 225 -13.70 5.54 -27.53
N ILE A 226 -12.82 5.05 -26.64
CA ILE A 226 -12.17 5.86 -25.60
C ILE A 226 -11.32 6.97 -26.23
N GLN A 227 -10.50 6.65 -27.23
CA GLN A 227 -9.67 7.64 -27.93
C GLN A 227 -10.51 8.71 -28.64
N THR A 228 -11.66 8.33 -29.20
CA THR A 228 -12.60 9.29 -29.80
C THR A 228 -13.17 10.24 -28.75
N LEU A 229 -13.61 9.72 -27.59
CA LEU A 229 -14.10 10.58 -26.50
C LEU A 229 -13.01 11.42 -25.82
N ALA A 230 -11.77 10.93 -25.80
CA ALA A 230 -10.65 11.62 -25.18
C ALA A 230 -10.35 12.97 -25.83
N GLN A 231 -10.80 13.19 -27.07
CA GLN A 231 -10.70 14.49 -27.76
C GLN A 231 -11.46 15.62 -27.02
N GLY A 232 -12.49 15.27 -26.24
CA GLY A 232 -13.26 16.19 -25.41
C GLY A 232 -12.87 16.16 -23.93
N LEU A 233 -11.81 15.45 -23.57
CA LEU A 233 -11.34 15.34 -22.20
C LEU A 233 -10.27 16.41 -21.92
N LEU A 234 -10.48 17.16 -20.84
CA LEU A 234 -9.53 18.11 -20.28
C LEU A 234 -9.04 17.56 -18.95
N VAL A 235 -7.74 17.53 -18.70
CA VAL A 235 -7.20 17.07 -17.41
C VAL A 235 -6.17 18.07 -16.92
N THR A 236 -6.39 18.63 -15.73
CA THR A 236 -5.34 19.34 -15.00
C THR A 236 -4.55 18.35 -14.18
N ILE A 237 -3.22 18.42 -14.27
CA ILE A 237 -2.29 17.54 -13.60
C ILE A 237 -1.33 18.38 -12.78
N ASP A 238 -1.31 18.14 -11.47
CA ASP A 238 -0.35 18.72 -10.54
C ASP A 238 0.56 17.60 -10.04
N TRP A 239 1.86 17.81 -9.97
CA TRP A 239 2.75 16.81 -9.37
C TRP A 239 3.95 17.44 -8.67
N ALA A 240 4.42 16.77 -7.62
CA ALA A 240 5.59 17.15 -6.85
C ALA A 240 6.23 15.88 -6.29
N ALA A 241 7.55 15.86 -6.21
CA ALA A 241 8.29 14.84 -5.48
C ALA A 241 9.41 15.47 -4.67
N ASP A 242 9.78 14.77 -3.61
CA ASP A 242 10.93 15.10 -2.79
C ASP A 242 11.46 13.84 -2.11
N THR A 243 12.66 13.96 -1.55
CA THR A 243 13.37 12.87 -0.89
C THR A 243 14.10 13.38 0.34
N ASP A 244 14.20 12.55 1.37
CA ASP A 244 14.90 12.83 2.61
C ASP A 244 15.75 11.64 3.04
N GLN A 245 16.92 11.92 3.59
CA GLN A 245 17.87 10.91 4.06
C GLN A 245 17.31 10.07 5.22
N GLY A 246 16.36 10.60 5.98
CA GLY A 246 15.94 10.01 7.24
C GLY A 246 16.94 10.24 8.38
N PRO A 247 16.50 10.08 9.63
CA PRO A 247 17.29 10.45 10.81
C PRO A 247 18.45 9.50 11.13
N THR A 248 18.43 8.24 10.66
CA THR A 248 19.47 7.26 11.03
C THR A 248 20.42 6.86 9.91
N ARG A 249 20.06 7.07 8.64
CA ARG A 249 20.95 6.72 7.52
C ARG A 249 22.07 7.74 7.42
N ASP A 250 23.24 7.31 6.97
CA ASP A 250 24.40 8.19 6.78
C ASP A 250 24.31 9.02 5.49
N ARG A 251 23.48 8.59 4.54
CA ARG A 251 23.34 9.18 3.20
C ARG A 251 21.95 8.87 2.64
N ASN A 252 21.53 9.66 1.65
CA ASN A 252 20.36 9.36 0.84
C ASN A 252 20.74 8.57 -0.42
N GLU A 253 20.34 7.30 -0.48
CA GLU A 253 20.52 6.42 -1.65
C GLU A 253 19.33 6.48 -2.61
N ASP A 254 18.20 7.04 -2.16
CA ASP A 254 17.04 7.29 -3.01
C ASP A 254 17.24 8.47 -3.96
N ALA A 255 16.43 8.50 -5.01
CA ALA A 255 16.30 9.65 -5.90
C ALA A 255 14.85 9.77 -6.43
N CYS A 256 14.43 10.98 -6.79
CA CYS A 256 13.15 11.21 -7.45
C CYS A 256 13.24 12.21 -8.61
N TYR A 257 12.21 12.23 -9.45
CA TYR A 257 12.03 13.28 -10.45
C TYR A 257 10.55 13.69 -10.58
N PRO A 258 10.26 15.01 -10.63
CA PRO A 258 11.19 16.10 -10.41
C PRO A 258 11.48 16.28 -8.91
N GLU A 259 12.75 16.43 -8.54
CA GLU A 259 13.17 16.70 -7.16
C GLU A 259 12.90 18.17 -6.79
N GLN A 260 12.29 18.42 -5.63
CA GLN A 260 12.04 19.76 -5.05
C GLN A 260 11.28 20.75 -5.94
N ILE A 261 10.54 20.26 -6.94
CA ILE A 261 9.78 21.11 -7.87
C ILE A 261 8.32 20.66 -7.90
N SER A 262 7.43 21.57 -7.50
CA SER A 262 6.00 21.44 -7.81
C SER A 262 5.75 21.90 -9.25
N ARG A 263 5.15 21.04 -10.07
CA ARG A 263 4.75 21.33 -11.45
C ARG A 263 3.24 21.23 -11.57
N GLN A 264 2.69 22.05 -12.45
CA GLN A 264 1.29 22.02 -12.83
C GLN A 264 1.20 22.15 -14.35
N GLN A 265 0.33 21.34 -14.93
CA GLN A 265 0.10 21.34 -16.37
C GLN A 265 -1.34 21.00 -16.70
N ARG A 266 -1.89 21.66 -17.72
CA ARG A 266 -3.22 21.36 -18.24
C ARG A 266 -3.10 20.66 -19.58
N LEU A 267 -3.74 19.49 -19.72
CA LEU A 267 -3.81 18.70 -20.94
C LEU A 267 -5.20 18.79 -21.56
N VAL A 268 -5.26 18.91 -22.89
CA VAL A 268 -6.49 19.11 -23.66
C VAL A 268 -6.48 18.26 -24.92
N GLY A 269 -7.25 17.17 -24.95
CA GLY A 269 -7.42 16.34 -26.14
C GLY A 269 -6.10 15.91 -26.84
N SER A 270 -6.16 15.71 -28.16
CA SER A 270 -4.98 15.39 -28.98
C SER A 270 -4.10 16.60 -29.31
N ALA A 271 -4.43 17.80 -28.81
CA ALA A 271 -3.70 19.03 -29.06
C ALA A 271 -2.70 19.27 -27.92
N ILE A 272 -1.54 18.63 -28.03
CA ILE A 272 -0.44 18.76 -27.08
C ILE A 272 0.47 19.91 -27.55
N GLU A 273 0.31 21.11 -26.99
CA GLU A 273 1.41 22.10 -26.92
C GLU A 273 2.10 21.91 -25.57
N VAL A 274 3.02 20.94 -25.51
CA VAL A 274 3.69 20.55 -24.26
C VAL A 274 5.16 20.33 -24.54
N ASP A 275 6.03 20.94 -23.73
CA ASP A 275 7.48 20.78 -23.83
C ASP A 275 7.95 19.39 -23.39
N ALA A 276 7.31 18.78 -22.38
CA ALA A 276 7.58 17.41 -21.91
C ALA A 276 6.35 16.78 -21.23
N PRO A 277 6.13 15.45 -21.31
CA PRO A 277 4.96 14.82 -20.71
C PRO A 277 5.12 14.85 -19.19
N PRO A 278 4.04 15.00 -18.40
CA PRO A 278 4.11 14.83 -16.95
C PRO A 278 4.73 13.47 -16.61
N LEU A 279 5.83 13.51 -15.87
CA LEU A 279 6.62 12.34 -15.49
C LEU A 279 6.99 12.46 -14.00
N LEU A 280 6.71 11.39 -13.27
CA LEU A 280 7.08 11.19 -11.88
C LEU A 280 7.89 9.90 -11.77
N LEU A 281 9.03 9.97 -11.08
CA LEU A 281 9.94 8.83 -10.86
C LEU A 281 10.33 8.78 -9.39
N VAL A 282 10.39 7.57 -8.83
CA VAL A 282 11.02 7.27 -7.54
C VAL A 282 11.91 6.05 -7.74
N CYS A 283 13.15 6.15 -7.25
CA CYS A 283 14.15 5.09 -7.30
C CYS A 283 14.77 4.96 -5.92
N ASP A 284 14.78 3.75 -5.36
CA ASP A 284 15.44 3.40 -4.11
C ASP A 284 16.75 2.67 -4.42
N GLY A 285 17.87 3.25 -3.98
CA GLY A 285 19.21 2.77 -4.28
C GLY A 285 19.65 1.66 -3.32
N ILE A 286 20.10 0.53 -3.88
CA ILE A 286 20.66 -0.59 -3.12
C ILE A 286 22.18 -0.72 -3.37
N GLY A 287 22.98 -0.82 -2.32
CA GLY A 287 24.43 -0.96 -2.48
C GLY A 287 25.28 -0.74 -1.22
N GLY A 288 24.69 -0.28 -0.12
CA GLY A 288 25.33 -0.26 1.20
C GLY A 288 26.47 0.74 1.37
N HIS A 289 26.59 1.74 0.49
CA HIS A 289 27.54 2.87 0.49
C HIS A 289 27.13 3.88 -0.63
N GLU A 290 28.02 4.79 -1.10
CA GLU A 290 27.75 5.73 -2.22
C GLU A 290 27.20 5.11 -3.52
N GLN A 291 27.25 3.79 -3.63
CA GLN A 291 26.83 3.01 -4.79
C GLN A 291 25.32 3.07 -5.07
N GLY A 292 24.45 3.02 -4.04
CA GLY A 292 23.00 3.07 -4.24
C GLY A 292 22.55 4.39 -4.88
N SER A 293 23.04 5.51 -4.33
CA SER A 293 22.78 6.86 -4.86
C SER A 293 23.23 7.03 -6.32
N VAL A 294 24.35 6.41 -6.70
CA VAL A 294 24.83 6.40 -8.09
C VAL A 294 23.88 5.64 -9.01
N ALA A 295 23.37 4.49 -8.56
CA ALA A 295 22.45 3.67 -9.35
C ALA A 295 21.10 4.37 -9.56
N SER A 296 20.49 4.90 -8.49
CA SER A 296 19.20 5.58 -8.54
C SER A 296 19.23 6.84 -9.43
N GLN A 297 20.28 7.66 -9.30
CA GLN A 297 20.48 8.83 -10.17
C GLN A 297 20.73 8.45 -11.64
N THR A 298 21.48 7.37 -11.88
CA THR A 298 21.75 6.88 -13.24
C THR A 298 20.45 6.41 -13.91
N ALA A 299 19.61 5.68 -13.18
CA ALA A 299 18.30 5.24 -13.66
C ALA A 299 17.41 6.43 -14.05
N ILE A 300 17.24 7.42 -13.17
CA ILE A 300 16.43 8.62 -13.46
C ILE A 300 16.94 9.35 -14.70
N LYS A 301 18.25 9.54 -14.82
CA LYS A 301 18.84 10.24 -15.97
C LYS A 301 18.51 9.53 -17.29
N LEU A 302 18.72 8.21 -17.36
CA LEU A 302 18.50 7.44 -18.57
C LEU A 302 17.02 7.33 -18.92
N LEU A 303 16.16 7.05 -17.94
CA LEU A 303 14.71 6.97 -18.15
C LEU A 303 14.15 8.29 -18.70
N ARG A 304 14.60 9.44 -18.18
CA ARG A 304 14.18 10.74 -18.73
C ARG A 304 14.59 10.92 -20.18
N GLN A 305 15.82 10.55 -20.54
CA GLN A 305 16.33 10.67 -21.91
C GLN A 305 15.58 9.75 -22.88
N GLU A 306 15.32 8.51 -22.49
CA GLU A 306 14.66 7.51 -23.34
C GLU A 306 13.14 7.78 -23.51
N LEU A 307 12.51 8.46 -22.55
CA LEU A 307 11.07 8.73 -22.58
C LEU A 307 10.71 10.10 -23.18
N GLU A 308 11.66 11.01 -23.32
CA GLU A 308 11.47 12.32 -23.97
C GLU A 308 10.85 12.22 -25.39
N PRO A 309 11.24 11.28 -26.27
CA PRO A 309 10.66 11.16 -27.59
C PRO A 309 9.15 10.85 -27.61
N LEU A 310 8.57 10.35 -26.51
CA LEU A 310 7.14 10.03 -26.44
C LEU A 310 6.25 11.27 -26.52
N VAL A 311 6.78 12.46 -26.22
CA VAL A 311 6.08 13.75 -26.42
C VAL A 311 5.63 13.92 -27.86
N GLN A 312 6.50 13.52 -28.79
CA GLN A 312 6.27 13.69 -30.23
C GLN A 312 5.42 12.56 -30.82
N GLN A 313 4.96 11.62 -29.98
CA GLN A 313 4.20 10.44 -30.39
C GLN A 313 2.90 10.28 -29.56
N PRO A 314 2.04 11.31 -29.49
CA PRO A 314 0.87 11.32 -28.61
C PRO A 314 -0.23 10.32 -29.02
N GLN A 315 -0.17 9.82 -30.25
CA GLN A 315 -1.15 8.88 -30.81
C GLN A 315 -0.72 7.41 -30.67
N LEU A 316 0.36 7.12 -29.94
CA LEU A 316 0.77 5.73 -29.72
C LEU A 316 -0.29 4.98 -28.91
N PRO A 317 -0.61 3.73 -29.29
CA PRO A 317 -1.48 2.90 -28.48
C PRO A 317 -0.79 2.53 -27.15
N PRO A 318 -1.54 2.30 -26.05
CA PRO A 318 -0.99 1.96 -24.75
C PRO A 318 0.01 0.78 -24.78
N ALA A 319 -0.25 -0.25 -25.59
CA ALA A 319 0.66 -1.39 -25.73
C ALA A 319 2.06 -0.99 -26.26
N ALA A 320 2.12 -0.02 -27.19
CA ALA A 320 3.40 0.48 -27.70
C ALA A 320 4.12 1.36 -26.68
N VAL A 321 3.39 2.17 -25.91
CA VAL A 321 3.94 2.95 -24.79
C VAL A 321 4.54 2.02 -23.72
N ALA A 322 3.84 0.95 -23.37
CA ALA A 322 4.38 -0.07 -22.46
C ALA A 322 5.66 -0.71 -22.98
N GLN A 323 5.74 -1.02 -24.28
CA GLN A 323 6.97 -1.56 -24.87
C GLN A 323 8.14 -0.57 -24.77
N ARG A 324 7.89 0.72 -25.01
CA ARG A 324 8.90 1.78 -24.88
C ARG A 324 9.39 1.94 -23.44
N LEU A 325 8.48 1.90 -22.47
CA LEU A 325 8.81 1.92 -21.05
C LEU A 325 9.69 0.74 -20.65
N LYS A 326 9.31 -0.49 -21.04
CA LYS A 326 10.11 -1.69 -20.78
C LYS A 326 11.51 -1.59 -21.38
N GLN A 327 11.61 -1.10 -22.62
CA GLN A 327 12.89 -0.89 -23.28
C GLN A 327 13.76 0.14 -22.55
N ALA A 328 13.18 1.27 -22.12
CA ALA A 328 13.90 2.29 -21.35
C ALA A 328 14.43 1.74 -20.02
N ILE A 329 13.63 0.92 -19.32
CA ILE A 329 14.05 0.25 -18.08
C ILE A 329 15.19 -0.74 -18.33
N ILE A 330 15.11 -1.54 -19.41
CA ILE A 330 16.18 -2.46 -19.82
C ILE A 330 17.48 -1.71 -20.11
N LEU A 331 17.43 -0.58 -20.83
CA LEU A 331 18.61 0.24 -21.11
C LEU A 331 19.23 0.82 -19.83
N ALA A 332 18.40 1.24 -18.87
CA ALA A 332 18.87 1.68 -17.56
C ALA A 332 19.56 0.54 -16.79
N ASN A 333 18.98 -0.67 -16.82
CA ASN A 333 19.58 -1.86 -16.24
C ASN A 333 20.95 -2.18 -16.85
N ASP A 334 21.04 -2.19 -18.17
CA ASP A 334 22.28 -2.49 -18.90
C ASP A 334 23.39 -1.51 -18.55
N ALA A 335 23.07 -0.21 -18.46
CA ALA A 335 24.06 0.80 -18.10
C ALA A 335 24.61 0.63 -16.67
N ILE A 336 23.73 0.36 -15.69
CA ILE A 336 24.14 0.15 -14.29
C ILE A 336 24.90 -1.18 -14.16
N SER A 337 24.43 -2.23 -14.84
CA SER A 337 25.06 -3.55 -14.85
C SER A 337 26.44 -3.54 -15.52
N ALA A 338 26.58 -2.85 -16.65
CA ALA A 338 27.87 -2.66 -17.33
C ALA A 338 28.87 -1.95 -16.42
N ARG A 339 28.44 -0.89 -15.74
CA ARG A 339 29.30 -0.19 -14.77
C ARG A 339 29.68 -1.08 -13.58
N ASN A 340 28.78 -1.92 -13.09
CA ASN A 340 29.14 -2.94 -12.09
C ASN A 340 30.23 -3.88 -12.61
N ASN A 341 30.13 -4.33 -13.85
CA ASN A 341 31.10 -5.26 -14.46
C ASN A 341 32.46 -4.59 -14.68
N ASP A 342 32.48 -3.37 -15.23
CA ASP A 342 33.69 -2.59 -15.48
C ASP A 342 34.46 -2.30 -14.17
N GLU A 343 33.72 -2.03 -13.09
CA GLU A 343 34.28 -1.81 -11.75
C GLU A 343 34.49 -3.12 -10.97
N HIS A 344 34.34 -4.28 -11.61
CA HIS A 344 34.55 -5.62 -11.04
C HIS A 344 33.74 -5.88 -9.76
N ARG A 345 32.55 -5.28 -9.66
CA ARG A 345 31.63 -5.48 -8.54
C ARG A 345 30.88 -6.81 -8.67
N SER A 346 30.84 -7.56 -7.58
CA SER A 346 30.17 -8.87 -7.52
C SER A 346 29.35 -9.03 -6.24
N ALA A 347 28.33 -9.89 -6.30
CA ALA A 347 27.42 -10.17 -5.19
C ALA A 347 26.93 -8.87 -4.51
N ARG A 348 27.09 -8.75 -3.19
CA ARG A 348 26.64 -7.60 -2.38
C ARG A 348 27.37 -6.28 -2.69
N ALA A 349 28.46 -6.32 -3.45
CA ALA A 349 29.16 -5.10 -3.87
C ALA A 349 28.58 -4.49 -5.15
N ARG A 350 27.66 -5.17 -5.85
CA ARG A 350 26.97 -4.60 -7.00
C ARG A 350 26.02 -3.50 -6.53
N MET A 351 26.05 -2.37 -7.23
CA MET A 351 25.06 -1.32 -7.07
C MET A 351 23.80 -1.69 -7.83
N GLY A 352 22.65 -1.30 -7.30
CA GLY A 352 21.39 -1.41 -8.00
C GLY A 352 20.39 -0.40 -7.50
N THR A 353 19.20 -0.41 -8.09
CA THR A 353 18.12 0.46 -7.66
C THR A 353 16.78 -0.14 -8.05
N THR A 354 15.74 0.13 -7.26
CA THR A 354 14.35 -0.03 -7.70
C THR A 354 14.00 1.07 -8.71
N VAL A 355 12.86 0.94 -9.35
CA VAL A 355 12.20 2.05 -10.03
C VAL A 355 10.69 1.88 -9.94
N VAL A 356 9.99 2.97 -9.63
CA VAL A 356 8.57 3.13 -9.92
C VAL A 356 8.35 4.47 -10.60
N LEU A 357 7.59 4.47 -11.69
CA LEU A 357 7.36 5.67 -12.48
C LEU A 357 5.91 5.80 -12.91
N ALA A 358 5.44 7.04 -13.06
CA ALA A 358 4.18 7.40 -13.67
C ALA A 358 4.44 8.39 -14.82
N LEU A 359 4.11 7.97 -16.04
CA LEU A 359 4.23 8.76 -17.26
C LEU A 359 2.85 9.04 -17.83
N VAL A 360 2.49 10.30 -17.97
CA VAL A 360 1.24 10.68 -18.63
C VAL A 360 1.43 10.63 -20.15
N HIS A 361 0.72 9.69 -20.77
CA HIS A 361 0.56 9.57 -22.22
C HIS A 361 -0.95 9.62 -22.52
N PHE A 362 -1.44 10.85 -22.72
CA PHE A 362 -2.87 11.17 -22.71
C PHE A 362 -3.68 10.30 -23.69
N PRO A 363 -4.84 9.74 -23.30
CA PRO A 363 -5.60 10.00 -22.07
C PRO A 363 -5.21 9.13 -20.86
N TYR A 364 -4.08 8.44 -20.92
CA TYR A 364 -3.62 7.52 -19.90
C TYR A 364 -2.50 8.08 -19.05
N VAL A 365 -2.35 7.50 -17.87
CA VAL A 365 -1.08 7.44 -17.15
C VAL A 365 -0.58 5.99 -17.17
N ALA A 366 0.63 5.81 -17.68
CA ALA A 366 1.34 4.53 -17.68
C ALA A 366 2.20 4.45 -16.41
N ILE A 367 2.04 3.38 -15.66
CA ILE A 367 2.79 3.11 -14.43
C ILE A 367 3.70 1.92 -14.72
N ALA A 368 5.01 2.10 -14.51
CA ALA A 368 5.97 1.02 -14.69
C ALA A 368 6.85 0.87 -13.46
N HIS A 369 7.19 -0.37 -13.10
CA HIS A 369 8.00 -0.63 -11.92
C HIS A 369 8.88 -1.87 -12.02
N ILE A 370 9.93 -1.85 -11.21
CA ILE A 370 10.83 -2.96 -10.83
C ILE A 370 11.22 -2.73 -9.36
N GLY A 371 11.10 -3.76 -8.53
CA GLY A 371 11.43 -3.70 -7.10
C GLY A 371 10.19 -3.59 -6.22
N ASP A 372 10.40 -3.12 -5.00
CA ASP A 372 9.40 -2.98 -3.93
C ASP A 372 9.01 -1.52 -3.65
N SER A 373 9.54 -0.55 -4.41
CA SER A 373 8.97 0.80 -4.43
C SER A 373 7.58 0.79 -5.05
N ARG A 374 6.65 1.52 -4.44
CA ARG A 374 5.21 1.34 -4.68
C ARG A 374 4.56 2.52 -5.37
N ALA A 375 3.50 2.24 -6.13
CA ALA A 375 2.54 3.24 -6.58
C ALA A 375 1.16 2.94 -6.01
N TYR A 376 0.48 3.97 -5.51
CA TYR A 376 -0.87 3.91 -4.98
C TYR A 376 -1.79 4.83 -5.78
N ARG A 377 -3.05 4.43 -5.96
CA ARG A 377 -4.12 5.34 -6.39
C ARG A 377 -4.99 5.65 -5.20
N ILE A 378 -5.18 6.94 -4.96
CA ILE A 378 -5.94 7.47 -3.84
C ILE A 378 -7.09 8.32 -4.39
N SER A 379 -8.31 7.90 -4.08
CA SER A 379 -9.53 8.67 -4.33
C SER A 379 -9.97 9.39 -3.05
N ALA A 380 -11.12 10.05 -3.06
CA ALA A 380 -11.70 10.62 -1.84
C ALA A 380 -12.05 9.54 -0.79
N HIS A 381 -12.26 8.30 -1.20
CA HIS A 381 -12.80 7.23 -0.34
C HIS A 381 -11.90 5.98 -0.28
N THR A 382 -10.86 5.89 -1.11
CA THR A 382 -10.06 4.66 -1.24
C THR A 382 -8.58 4.98 -1.38
N CYS A 383 -7.76 4.08 -0.85
CA CYS A 383 -6.32 4.00 -1.09
C CYS A 383 -6.02 2.57 -1.51
N TYR A 384 -5.38 2.37 -2.66
CA TYR A 384 -5.01 1.04 -3.12
C TYR A 384 -3.64 1.03 -3.79
N GLN A 385 -2.85 0.00 -3.49
CA GLN A 385 -1.57 -0.27 -4.12
C GLN A 385 -1.74 -0.86 -5.53
N ILE A 386 -1.20 -0.17 -6.53
CA ILE A 386 -1.23 -0.53 -7.96
C ILE A 386 -0.14 -1.54 -8.30
N THR A 387 1.05 -1.33 -7.74
CA THR A 387 2.21 -2.19 -7.97
C THR A 387 2.08 -3.49 -7.17
N VAL A 388 2.75 -4.53 -7.65
CA VAL A 388 3.00 -5.75 -6.89
C VAL A 388 4.50 -5.82 -6.66
N ASP A 389 4.91 -5.89 -5.41
CA ASP A 389 6.33 -5.83 -5.04
C ASP A 389 7.09 -7.00 -5.66
N ASP A 390 8.28 -6.71 -6.18
CA ASP A 390 9.21 -7.73 -6.66
C ASP A 390 10.05 -8.29 -5.49
N ASP A 391 9.37 -8.91 -4.53
CA ASP A 391 9.95 -9.53 -3.34
C ASP A 391 9.70 -11.06 -3.30
N VAL A 392 10.37 -11.73 -2.36
CA VAL A 392 10.18 -13.17 -2.14
C VAL A 392 8.74 -13.47 -1.72
N ALA A 393 8.13 -12.65 -0.87
CA ALA A 393 6.78 -12.89 -0.38
C ALA A 393 5.73 -12.94 -1.50
N SER A 394 5.78 -11.99 -2.42
CA SER A 394 4.93 -11.92 -3.61
C SER A 394 5.18 -13.08 -4.56
N ARG A 395 6.44 -13.53 -4.69
CA ARG A 395 6.78 -14.73 -5.47
C ARG A 395 6.17 -16.00 -4.87
N GLU A 396 6.38 -16.23 -3.57
CA GLU A 396 5.84 -17.42 -2.89
C GLU A 396 4.32 -17.45 -2.95
N ALA A 397 3.67 -16.29 -2.84
CA ALA A 397 2.23 -16.14 -3.06
C ALA A 397 1.83 -16.51 -4.49
N GLN A 398 2.46 -15.92 -5.52
CA GLN A 398 2.14 -16.20 -6.93
C GLN A 398 2.36 -17.66 -7.33
N LEU A 399 3.38 -18.31 -6.78
CA LEU A 399 3.65 -19.73 -7.01
C LEU A 399 2.68 -20.66 -6.27
N GLY A 400 1.85 -20.12 -5.38
CA GLY A 400 0.88 -20.88 -4.60
C GLY A 400 1.51 -21.68 -3.45
N TYR A 401 2.67 -21.23 -2.94
CA TYR A 401 3.37 -21.90 -1.83
C TYR A 401 2.91 -21.41 -0.46
N ALA A 402 2.47 -20.16 -0.35
CA ALA A 402 1.96 -19.57 0.89
C ALA A 402 0.95 -18.45 0.57
N LEU A 403 0.17 -18.01 1.55
CA LEU A 403 -0.53 -16.73 1.45
C LEU A 403 0.49 -15.59 1.53
N TYR A 404 0.18 -14.42 0.95
CA TYR A 404 1.07 -13.25 1.07
C TYR A 404 1.25 -12.84 2.55
N SER A 405 0.17 -12.85 3.33
CA SER A 405 0.17 -12.57 4.77
C SER A 405 1.07 -13.52 5.58
N GLU A 406 1.30 -14.74 5.08
CA GLU A 406 2.22 -15.72 5.68
C GLU A 406 3.65 -15.50 5.17
N ALA A 407 3.81 -15.26 3.86
CA ALA A 407 5.11 -15.18 3.22
C ALA A 407 5.92 -13.93 3.63
N VAL A 408 5.25 -12.82 3.94
CA VAL A 408 5.89 -11.60 4.48
C VAL A 408 6.54 -11.85 5.85
N GLN A 409 6.07 -12.85 6.61
CA GLN A 409 6.62 -13.20 7.94
C GLN A 409 7.91 -14.01 7.83
N LEU A 410 8.29 -14.46 6.64
CA LEU A 410 9.56 -15.16 6.44
C LEU A 410 10.73 -14.18 6.66
N PRO A 411 11.85 -14.62 7.25
CA PRO A 411 13.04 -13.76 7.38
C PRO A 411 13.58 -13.17 6.07
N SER A 412 13.26 -13.82 4.95
CA SER A 412 13.61 -13.37 3.59
C SER A 412 12.43 -12.81 2.82
N GLY A 413 11.27 -12.59 3.45
CA GLY A 413 10.01 -12.23 2.76
C GLY A 413 10.15 -10.96 1.93
N GLY A 414 10.67 -9.89 2.53
CA GLY A 414 10.95 -8.61 1.85
C GLY A 414 12.24 -8.59 1.02
N ALA A 415 12.90 -9.73 0.78
CA ALA A 415 14.10 -9.72 -0.06
C ALA A 415 13.71 -9.52 -1.53
N LEU A 416 14.29 -8.50 -2.18
CA LEU A 416 14.11 -8.23 -3.60
C LEU A 416 14.49 -9.43 -4.48
N ILE A 417 13.63 -9.77 -5.43
CA ILE A 417 13.89 -10.79 -6.47
C ILE A 417 14.35 -10.18 -7.79
N GLN A 418 14.11 -8.90 -8.02
CA GLN A 418 14.68 -8.14 -9.14
C GLN A 418 14.87 -6.66 -8.78
N ALA A 419 15.95 -6.08 -9.30
CA ALA A 419 16.30 -4.67 -9.20
C ALA A 419 17.22 -4.30 -10.37
N LEU A 420 17.24 -3.03 -10.77
CA LEU A 420 18.09 -2.57 -11.86
C LEU A 420 19.57 -2.68 -11.46
N GLY A 421 20.41 -3.10 -12.41
CA GLY A 421 21.86 -3.20 -12.25
C GLY A 421 22.36 -4.50 -11.61
N ILE A 422 21.47 -5.26 -10.93
CA ILE A 422 21.86 -6.47 -10.20
C ILE A 422 22.11 -7.64 -11.16
N SER A 423 21.21 -7.86 -12.10
CA SER A 423 21.23 -8.99 -13.05
C SER A 423 21.29 -8.52 -14.49
N GLU A 424 21.61 -9.44 -15.41
CA GLU A 424 21.49 -9.19 -16.85
C GLU A 424 20.02 -8.98 -17.25
N SER A 425 19.80 -8.20 -18.31
CA SER A 425 18.47 -7.79 -18.75
C SER A 425 17.55 -8.94 -19.17
N ASP A 426 18.11 -10.08 -19.56
CA ASP A 426 17.34 -11.30 -19.91
C ASP A 426 16.54 -11.85 -18.71
N PHE A 427 16.92 -11.48 -17.48
CA PHE A 427 16.26 -11.89 -16.24
C PHE A 427 15.43 -10.77 -15.60
N LEU A 428 15.25 -9.64 -16.28
CA LEU A 428 14.47 -8.50 -15.79
C LEU A 428 13.09 -8.48 -16.47
N TYR A 429 12.03 -8.39 -15.66
CA TYR A 429 10.65 -8.42 -16.16
C TYR A 429 9.87 -7.18 -15.68
N PRO A 430 10.04 -6.00 -16.32
CA PRO A 430 9.36 -4.80 -15.90
C PRO A 430 7.85 -4.91 -16.10
N SER A 431 7.11 -4.54 -15.06
CA SER A 431 5.66 -4.47 -15.07
C SER A 431 5.21 -3.11 -15.60
N VAL A 432 4.17 -3.09 -16.43
CA VAL A 432 3.56 -1.84 -16.93
C VAL A 432 2.05 -1.96 -16.92
N GLN A 433 1.39 -0.97 -16.31
CA GLN A 433 -0.06 -0.85 -16.22
C GLN A 433 -0.51 0.52 -16.74
N HIS A 434 -1.75 0.63 -17.20
CA HIS A 434 -2.31 1.90 -17.68
C HIS A 434 -3.60 2.23 -16.94
N LEU A 435 -3.70 3.45 -16.44
CA LEU A 435 -4.91 3.99 -15.85
C LEU A 435 -5.44 5.11 -16.72
N LEU A 436 -6.74 5.10 -16.98
CA LEU A 436 -7.40 6.17 -17.71
C LEU A 436 -7.60 7.36 -16.76
N LEU A 437 -7.43 8.58 -17.28
CA LEU A 437 -7.57 9.82 -16.51
C LEU A 437 -9.02 10.35 -16.57
N ASP A 438 -9.99 9.51 -16.18
CA ASP A 438 -11.44 9.80 -16.32
C ASP A 438 -12.16 10.09 -15.00
N ASP A 439 -11.46 10.09 -13.86
CA ASP A 439 -11.96 10.56 -12.58
C ASP A 439 -10.90 11.27 -11.71
N PRO A 440 -11.30 12.13 -10.74
CA PRO A 440 -10.35 12.79 -9.85
C PRO A 440 -9.66 11.79 -8.92
N ALA A 441 -8.33 11.77 -8.93
CA ALA A 441 -7.53 10.88 -8.10
C ALA A 441 -6.11 11.44 -7.89
N ILE A 442 -5.40 10.90 -6.91
CA ILE A 442 -3.98 11.14 -6.69
C ILE A 442 -3.23 9.82 -6.87
N LEU A 443 -2.16 9.84 -7.67
CA LEU A 443 -1.13 8.81 -7.60
C LEU A 443 -0.09 9.21 -6.58
N LEU A 444 0.23 8.30 -5.67
CA LEU A 444 1.34 8.42 -4.74
C LEU A 444 2.38 7.36 -5.12
N LEU A 445 3.60 7.80 -5.45
CA LEU A 445 4.77 6.94 -5.63
C LEU A 445 5.68 7.10 -4.42
N CYS A 446 6.24 6.01 -3.90
CA CYS A 446 7.15 6.09 -2.78
C CYS A 446 8.14 4.91 -2.69
N SER A 447 9.25 5.12 -1.97
CA SER A 447 10.13 4.04 -1.50
C SER A 447 9.49 3.29 -0.31
N ASP A 448 10.15 2.20 0.12
CA ASP A 448 9.77 1.41 1.29
C ASP A 448 9.81 2.25 2.59
N GLY A 449 10.67 3.28 2.63
CA GLY A 449 10.77 4.26 3.70
C GLY A 449 9.46 4.92 4.10
N LEU A 450 8.51 5.10 3.17
CA LEU A 450 7.14 5.51 3.50
C LEU A 450 6.20 4.31 3.65
N SER A 451 6.29 3.31 2.78
CA SER A 451 5.24 2.31 2.59
C SER A 451 5.28 1.09 3.49
N ASP A 452 6.41 0.80 4.12
CA ASP A 452 6.53 -0.29 5.06
C ASP A 452 5.48 -0.22 6.18
N TYR A 453 5.00 -1.39 6.60
CA TYR A 453 3.98 -1.56 7.64
C TYR A 453 2.63 -0.90 7.32
N ASP A 454 2.20 -0.96 6.04
CA ASP A 454 0.91 -0.45 5.55
C ASP A 454 0.65 1.03 5.91
N ARG A 455 1.72 1.81 6.04
CA ARG A 455 1.64 3.19 6.52
C ARG A 455 1.00 4.13 5.51
N VAL A 456 1.14 3.86 4.20
CA VAL A 456 0.46 4.66 3.18
C VAL A 456 -1.05 4.53 3.33
N GLU A 457 -1.55 3.32 3.50
CA GLU A 457 -2.97 3.03 3.73
C GLU A 457 -3.48 3.70 5.01
N ALA A 458 -2.68 3.72 6.07
CA ALA A 458 -3.03 4.40 7.32
C ALA A 458 -3.03 5.94 7.19
N LEU A 459 -2.08 6.52 6.45
CA LEU A 459 -1.91 7.97 6.33
C LEU A 459 -2.79 8.60 5.24
N ALA A 460 -3.09 7.85 4.17
CA ALA A 460 -3.76 8.38 2.98
C ALA A 460 -5.15 8.99 3.26
N PRO A 461 -6.05 8.38 4.06
CA PRO A 461 -7.36 8.98 4.36
C PRO A 461 -7.27 10.37 4.98
N HIS A 462 -6.23 10.63 5.77
CA HIS A 462 -6.07 11.88 6.51
C HIS A 462 -5.22 12.91 5.77
N LEU A 463 -4.18 12.47 5.07
CA LEU A 463 -3.17 13.36 4.50
C LEU A 463 -3.32 13.55 2.99
N VAL A 464 -3.84 12.56 2.27
CA VAL A 464 -3.81 12.56 0.80
C VAL A 464 -5.21 12.63 0.20
N ALA A 465 -6.17 11.84 0.69
CA ALA A 465 -7.55 11.84 0.21
C ALA A 465 -8.20 13.24 0.21
N PRO A 466 -8.00 14.12 1.22
CA PRO A 466 -8.54 15.48 1.19
C PRO A 466 -8.02 16.34 0.02
N LEU A 467 -6.84 16.01 -0.51
CA LEU A 467 -6.23 16.74 -1.64
C LEU A 467 -6.85 16.40 -2.99
N VAL A 468 -7.65 15.33 -3.07
CA VAL A 468 -8.33 14.91 -4.31
C VAL A 468 -9.29 16.02 -4.77
N THR A 469 -10.00 16.65 -3.82
CA THR A 469 -10.95 17.74 -4.12
C THR A 469 -10.42 19.12 -3.75
N ALA A 470 -9.39 19.23 -2.90
CA ALA A 470 -8.87 20.51 -2.46
C ALA A 470 -7.93 21.15 -3.50
N SER A 471 -8.04 22.47 -3.66
CA SER A 471 -7.06 23.27 -4.40
C SER A 471 -5.88 23.61 -3.50
N GLY A 472 -4.66 23.21 -3.86
CA GLY A 472 -3.47 23.51 -3.07
C GLY A 472 -2.19 22.87 -3.63
N PRO A 473 -1.00 23.38 -3.25
CA PRO A 473 0.28 22.86 -3.70
C PRO A 473 0.57 21.49 -3.07
N LEU A 474 0.97 20.52 -3.89
CA LEU A 474 1.27 19.16 -3.41
C LEU A 474 2.56 19.09 -2.59
N GLY A 475 3.54 19.98 -2.84
CA GLY A 475 4.85 19.96 -2.19
C GLY A 475 4.80 20.03 -0.65
N ALA A 476 3.88 20.83 -0.08
CA ALA A 476 3.70 20.88 1.37
C ALA A 476 3.26 19.51 1.94
N ARG A 477 2.41 18.78 1.20
CA ARG A 477 1.95 17.46 1.65
C ARG A 477 3.00 16.37 1.43
N VAL A 478 3.80 16.46 0.37
CA VAL A 478 4.99 15.62 0.19
C VAL A 478 5.92 15.77 1.39
N THR A 479 6.21 17.01 1.80
CA THR A 479 7.05 17.31 2.98
C THR A 479 6.46 16.69 4.25
N GLU A 480 5.15 16.84 4.46
CA GLU A 480 4.48 16.30 5.63
C GLU A 480 4.48 14.76 5.67
N LEU A 481 4.27 14.10 4.53
CA LEU A 481 4.37 12.65 4.41
C LEU A 481 5.79 12.15 4.74
N MET A 482 6.83 12.81 4.24
CA MET A 482 8.22 12.48 4.60
C MET A 482 8.48 12.70 6.09
N GLN A 483 7.96 13.77 6.68
CA GLN A 483 8.08 13.98 8.14
C GLN A 483 7.36 12.90 8.94
N GLN A 484 6.20 12.41 8.48
CA GLN A 484 5.52 11.28 9.10
C GLN A 484 6.32 9.98 8.95
N ALA A 485 6.85 9.70 7.77
CA ALA A 485 7.72 8.56 7.53
C ALA A 485 8.97 8.60 8.41
N ASN A 486 9.68 9.73 8.48
CA ASN A 486 10.86 9.86 9.35
C ASN A 486 10.55 9.67 10.84
N ARG A 487 9.32 10.01 11.27
CA ARG A 487 8.87 9.78 12.65
C ARG A 487 8.53 8.31 12.91
N LEU A 488 7.85 7.67 11.97
CA LEU A 488 7.31 6.31 12.13
C LEU A 488 8.26 5.20 11.66
N ASN A 489 9.15 5.53 10.73
CA ASN A 489 10.05 4.66 9.95
C ASN A 489 11.45 5.24 9.73
N GLY A 490 11.93 6.09 10.63
CA GLY A 490 13.17 6.85 10.43
C GLY A 490 14.47 6.03 10.28
N HIS A 491 14.39 4.71 10.16
CA HIS A 491 15.53 3.86 9.89
C HIS A 491 15.97 3.85 8.41
N ASP A 492 15.11 4.33 7.50
CA ASP A 492 15.37 4.35 6.06
C ASP A 492 15.40 5.75 5.44
N ASN A 493 15.90 5.82 4.20
CA ASN A 493 15.65 6.94 3.30
C ASN A 493 14.15 6.98 2.98
N VAL A 494 13.60 8.16 2.76
CA VAL A 494 12.21 8.31 2.36
C VAL A 494 12.08 9.16 1.12
N THR A 495 11.36 8.64 0.14
CA THR A 495 11.06 9.36 -1.09
C THR A 495 9.59 9.30 -1.39
N VAL A 496 9.00 10.44 -1.72
CA VAL A 496 7.56 10.56 -1.97
C VAL A 496 7.30 11.43 -3.19
N GLY A 497 6.48 10.94 -4.09
CA GLY A 497 5.94 11.68 -5.23
C GLY A 497 4.42 11.65 -5.23
N LEU A 498 3.77 12.80 -5.42
CA LEU A 498 2.33 12.92 -5.61
C LEU A 498 2.03 13.44 -7.02
N MET A 499 1.03 12.87 -7.69
CA MET A 499 0.49 13.34 -8.96
C MET A 499 -1.04 13.35 -8.88
N ARG A 500 -1.64 14.54 -8.84
CA ARG A 500 -3.09 14.76 -8.80
C ARG A 500 -3.65 14.95 -10.19
N PHE A 501 -4.77 14.29 -10.48
CA PHE A 501 -5.55 14.44 -11.69
C PHE A 501 -6.90 15.09 -11.40
N THR A 502 -7.25 16.09 -12.20
CA THR A 502 -8.55 16.75 -12.15
C THR A 502 -9.17 16.76 -13.55
N PRO A 503 -9.85 15.67 -13.95
CA PRO A 503 -10.50 15.57 -15.25
C PRO A 503 -11.79 16.39 -15.32
N GLN A 504 -12.05 16.92 -16.52
CA GLN A 504 -13.24 17.67 -16.88
C GLN A 504 -13.66 17.24 -18.29
N SER A 505 -14.88 16.73 -18.43
CA SER A 505 -15.43 16.34 -19.73
C SER A 505 -16.11 17.53 -20.41
N VAL A 506 -15.73 17.82 -21.64
CA VAL A 506 -16.49 18.69 -22.55
C VAL A 506 -17.50 17.83 -23.30
N PRO A 507 -18.78 18.25 -23.41
CA PRO A 507 -19.77 17.51 -24.18
C PRO A 507 -19.33 17.32 -25.64
N LEU A 508 -19.32 16.06 -26.09
CA LEU A 508 -19.10 15.69 -27.49
C LEU A 508 -20.39 15.17 -28.13
N ALA A 509 -20.40 15.13 -29.47
CA ALA A 509 -21.44 14.44 -30.22
C ALA A 509 -21.48 12.94 -29.86
N ALA A 510 -22.64 12.32 -30.04
CA ALA A 510 -22.76 10.88 -29.81
C ALA A 510 -21.85 10.09 -30.76
N LEU A 511 -21.21 9.06 -30.23
CA LEU A 511 -20.43 8.11 -31.00
C LEU A 511 -21.32 7.41 -32.03
N PRO A 512 -20.80 7.11 -33.23
CA PRO A 512 -21.56 6.41 -34.26
C PRO A 512 -21.91 4.98 -33.80
N ALA A 513 -23.02 4.45 -34.32
CA ALA A 513 -23.43 3.06 -34.13
C ALA A 513 -22.70 2.11 -35.10
N ASP A 514 -21.36 2.18 -35.11
CA ASP A 514 -20.50 1.36 -35.97
C ASP A 514 -19.12 1.13 -35.31
N SER A 515 -18.30 0.29 -35.96
CA SER A 515 -16.92 0.01 -35.54
C SER A 515 -16.09 1.29 -35.48
N LEU A 516 -15.29 1.41 -34.41
CA LEU A 516 -14.37 2.51 -34.18
C LEU A 516 -12.91 2.03 -34.14
N LEU A 517 -12.61 0.92 -34.82
CA LEU A 517 -11.24 0.44 -34.93
C LEU A 517 -10.33 1.51 -35.49
N ILE A 518 -9.25 1.77 -34.77
CA ILE A 518 -8.16 2.60 -35.25
C ILE A 518 -7.38 1.78 -36.28
N THR A 519 -7.75 1.87 -37.56
CA THR A 519 -6.95 1.31 -38.67
C THR A 519 -5.69 2.15 -38.85
N GLY A 520 -4.69 1.93 -38.01
CA GLY A 520 -3.44 2.69 -38.02
C GLY A 520 -2.24 2.02 -37.36
N ALA A 521 -2.37 0.79 -36.84
CA ALA A 521 -1.27 0.02 -36.30
C ALA A 521 -1.30 -1.41 -36.84
N ALA A 522 -1.03 -1.56 -38.14
CA ALA A 522 -0.38 -2.80 -38.56
C ALA A 522 0.98 -2.81 -37.84
N PRO A 523 1.35 -3.87 -37.08
CA PRO A 523 2.76 -4.05 -36.77
C PRO A 523 3.48 -4.07 -38.11
N ALA A 524 4.49 -3.22 -38.27
CA ALA A 524 5.39 -3.31 -39.41
C ALA A 524 5.76 -4.78 -39.56
N ALA A 525 5.41 -5.36 -40.70
CA ALA A 525 5.72 -6.75 -41.01
C ALA A 525 7.21 -6.94 -40.72
N ALA A 526 7.51 -7.77 -39.71
CA ALA A 526 8.86 -8.23 -39.48
C ALA A 526 9.38 -8.77 -40.83
N PRO A 527 10.61 -8.43 -41.25
CA PRO A 527 11.16 -9.00 -42.47
C PRO A 527 11.12 -10.53 -42.34
N ALA A 528 10.44 -11.16 -43.28
CA ALA A 528 10.28 -12.61 -43.33
C ALA A 528 11.65 -13.27 -43.36
N GLY A 529 12.01 -13.95 -42.26
CA GLY A 529 13.29 -14.62 -42.14
C GLY A 529 13.53 -15.27 -40.79
N SER A 530 12.76 -16.34 -40.50
CA SER A 530 13.16 -17.59 -39.78
C SER A 530 11.96 -18.20 -39.02
N PRO A 531 11.77 -19.52 -39.02
CA PRO A 531 10.54 -20.15 -38.55
C PRO A 531 10.53 -20.29 -37.01
N GLY A 532 9.42 -19.81 -36.42
CA GLY A 532 8.67 -20.41 -35.31
C GLY A 532 9.41 -20.81 -34.03
N LEU A 533 9.12 -20.08 -32.94
CA LEU A 533 8.88 -20.65 -31.61
C LEU A 533 7.90 -19.72 -30.85
N THR A 534 6.60 -20.03 -30.94
CA THR A 534 5.61 -19.57 -29.95
C THR A 534 5.88 -20.34 -28.66
N LEU A 535 6.45 -19.68 -27.65
CA LEU A 535 6.54 -20.23 -26.30
C LEU A 535 5.37 -19.70 -25.45
N PRO A 536 4.65 -20.57 -24.72
CA PRO A 536 3.69 -20.17 -23.70
C PRO A 536 4.40 -19.42 -22.56
N PRO A 537 3.68 -18.72 -21.65
CA PRO A 537 4.29 -18.16 -20.44
C PRO A 537 5.05 -19.28 -19.70
N GLN A 538 6.38 -19.19 -19.65
CA GLN A 538 7.18 -20.13 -18.89
C GLN A 538 7.04 -19.79 -17.40
N PRO A 539 6.87 -20.79 -16.51
CA PRO A 539 7.06 -20.56 -15.08
C PRO A 539 8.48 -20.03 -14.85
N PRO A 540 8.70 -19.16 -13.85
CA PRO A 540 10.01 -18.61 -13.58
C PRO A 540 11.01 -19.77 -13.37
N PRO A 541 12.23 -19.68 -13.94
CA PRO A 541 13.25 -20.68 -13.69
C PRO A 541 13.60 -20.71 -12.19
N PRO A 542 14.13 -21.82 -11.67
CA PRO A 542 14.46 -21.93 -10.25
C PRO A 542 15.44 -20.82 -9.85
N THR A 543 14.98 -19.87 -9.03
CA THR A 543 15.83 -18.85 -8.42
C THR A 543 16.79 -19.53 -7.46
N GLN A 544 18.09 -19.41 -7.71
CA GLN A 544 19.08 -19.81 -6.73
C GLN A 544 19.09 -18.79 -5.59
N LEU A 545 18.69 -19.22 -4.40
CA LEU A 545 19.13 -18.58 -3.17
C LEU A 545 20.67 -18.59 -3.18
N VAL A 546 21.29 -17.41 -3.19
CA VAL A 546 22.74 -17.29 -3.00
C VAL A 546 23.06 -17.60 -1.55
N ALA A 547 23.13 -18.89 -1.22
CA ALA A 547 23.76 -19.38 -0.01
C ALA A 547 25.29 -19.33 -0.21
N PRO A 548 26.08 -19.05 0.84
CA PRO A 548 27.53 -18.88 0.72
C PRO A 548 28.19 -20.20 0.28
N VAL A 549 28.72 -20.22 -0.94
CA VAL A 549 29.62 -21.28 -1.39
C VAL A 549 30.98 -21.04 -0.77
N THR A 550 31.38 -21.90 0.16
CA THR A 550 32.76 -22.02 0.59
C THR A 550 33.56 -22.62 -0.58
N ALA A 551 34.22 -21.77 -1.35
CA ALA A 551 35.08 -22.21 -2.43
C ALA A 551 36.31 -22.94 -1.87
N ALA A 552 36.48 -24.19 -2.28
CA ALA A 552 37.69 -24.98 -2.05
C ALA A 552 38.87 -24.34 -2.80
N ALA A 553 39.93 -24.00 -2.06
CA ALA A 553 41.16 -23.44 -2.60
C ALA A 553 41.93 -24.45 -3.46
N SER A 554 42.45 -24.01 -4.60
CA SER A 554 43.40 -24.75 -5.44
C SER A 554 44.79 -24.76 -4.79
N SER A 555 45.44 -25.92 -4.83
CA SER A 555 46.74 -26.19 -4.20
C SER A 555 47.93 -25.86 -5.13
N PRO A 556 49.01 -25.19 -4.64
CA PRO A 556 50.28 -25.04 -5.37
C PRO A 556 51.24 -26.25 -5.12
N PRO A 557 52.34 -26.39 -5.89
CA PRO A 557 53.07 -27.66 -5.98
C PRO A 557 53.95 -27.95 -4.77
N ARG A 558 54.14 -29.25 -4.54
CA ARG A 558 54.80 -29.87 -3.40
C ARG A 558 56.30 -29.56 -3.37
N SER A 559 56.80 -29.08 -2.23
CA SER A 559 58.20 -29.24 -1.82
C SER A 559 58.26 -30.01 -0.50
N SER A 560 59.16 -30.98 -0.44
CA SER A 560 59.33 -31.91 0.68
C SER A 560 60.02 -31.23 1.85
N PHE A 561 59.29 -30.96 2.92
CA PHE A 561 59.84 -30.58 4.22
C PHE A 561 59.36 -31.59 5.26
N ALA A 562 60.22 -32.01 6.20
CA ALA A 562 59.96 -33.12 7.12
C ALA A 562 59.15 -32.67 8.35
N TRP A 563 57.96 -33.28 8.57
CA TRP A 563 56.94 -32.87 9.56
C TRP A 563 57.01 -33.61 10.91
N LEU A 564 58.15 -34.21 11.28
CA LEU A 564 58.23 -34.99 12.52
C LEU A 564 58.25 -34.18 13.85
N PRO A 565 58.73 -32.92 13.93
CA PRO A 565 58.62 -32.15 15.18
C PRO A 565 57.30 -31.37 15.34
N PHE A 566 56.51 -31.16 14.27
CA PHE A 566 55.30 -30.33 14.31
C PHE A 566 54.07 -31.08 14.86
N LEU A 567 53.99 -32.40 14.65
CA LEU A 567 52.91 -33.25 15.16
C LEU A 567 52.95 -33.42 16.69
N GLY A 568 54.14 -33.37 17.30
CA GLY A 568 54.29 -33.43 18.76
C GLY A 568 53.75 -32.19 19.47
N GLY A 569 53.96 -31.00 18.90
CA GLY A 569 53.45 -29.74 19.47
C GLY A 569 51.93 -29.62 19.39
N MET A 570 51.33 -30.09 18.30
CA MET A 570 49.87 -30.00 18.11
C MET A 570 49.08 -30.92 19.06
N ALA A 571 49.63 -32.09 19.41
CA ALA A 571 49.01 -32.99 20.39
C ALA A 571 48.95 -32.37 21.81
N VAL A 572 49.97 -31.60 22.20
CA VAL A 572 50.01 -30.91 23.50
C VAL A 572 49.00 -29.77 23.55
N VAL A 573 48.87 -28.99 22.47
CA VAL A 573 47.90 -27.88 22.39
C VAL A 573 46.46 -28.40 22.41
N LEU A 574 46.17 -29.50 21.71
CA LEU A 574 44.84 -30.12 21.73
C LEU A 574 44.48 -30.72 23.09
N ALA A 575 45.46 -31.27 23.82
CA ALA A 575 45.24 -31.76 25.19
C ALA A 575 44.91 -30.60 26.15
N ILE A 576 45.61 -29.47 26.04
CA ILE A 576 45.35 -28.28 26.86
C ILE A 576 43.97 -27.69 26.54
N LEU A 577 43.62 -27.53 25.26
CA LEU A 577 42.30 -27.03 24.85
C LEU A 577 41.15 -27.95 25.28
N GLY A 578 41.34 -29.27 25.22
CA GLY A 578 40.37 -30.25 25.70
C GLY A 578 40.12 -30.14 27.21
N THR A 579 41.18 -29.93 28.01
CA THR A 579 41.04 -29.74 29.46
C THR A 579 40.34 -28.42 29.84
N VAL A 580 40.61 -27.34 29.10
CA VAL A 580 39.93 -26.05 29.31
C VAL A 580 38.44 -26.14 28.94
N GLY A 581 38.11 -26.76 27.80
CA GLY A 581 36.70 -26.95 27.39
C GLY A 581 35.89 -27.80 28.37
N TRP A 582 36.51 -28.84 28.94
CA TRP A 582 35.85 -29.70 29.94
C TRP A 582 35.59 -28.98 31.28
N VAL A 583 36.50 -28.09 31.70
CA VAL A 583 36.33 -27.30 32.93
C VAL A 583 35.29 -26.19 32.76
N VAL A 584 35.20 -25.56 31.59
CA VAL A 584 34.19 -24.54 31.28
C VAL A 584 32.78 -25.16 31.16
N ASN A 585 32.66 -26.36 30.59
CA ASN A 585 31.37 -27.05 30.44
C ASN A 585 30.79 -27.58 31.77
N ARG A 586 31.59 -27.69 32.83
CA ARG A 586 31.11 -28.09 34.17
C ARG A 586 30.57 -26.94 35.02
N ARG A 587 30.62 -25.68 34.54
CA ARG A 587 30.21 -24.49 35.31
C ARG A 587 28.97 -23.76 34.81
N GLN A 588 28.27 -24.26 33.79
CA GLN A 588 26.99 -23.68 33.38
C GLN A 588 25.80 -24.38 34.05
N PRO A 589 24.87 -23.66 34.68
CA PRO A 589 23.57 -24.23 35.02
C PRO A 589 22.78 -24.52 33.73
N LEU A 590 22.01 -25.62 33.74
CA LEU A 590 21.17 -26.05 32.62
C LEU A 590 20.21 -24.90 32.19
N PRO A 591 19.89 -24.77 30.88
CA PRO A 591 18.84 -23.86 30.45
C PRO A 591 17.52 -24.30 31.07
N ILE A 592 16.82 -23.33 31.68
CA ILE A 592 15.46 -23.50 32.21
C ILE A 592 14.57 -23.87 31.03
N ALA A 593 14.06 -25.10 31.02
CA ALA A 593 12.99 -25.52 30.14
C ALA A 593 11.73 -24.74 30.54
N PHE A 594 11.26 -23.84 29.66
CA PHE A 594 9.94 -23.26 29.81
C PHE A 594 8.91 -24.37 29.56
N GLN A 595 8.28 -24.84 30.64
CA GLN A 595 7.04 -25.61 30.53
C GLN A 595 5.94 -24.69 29.96
N PRO A 596 5.13 -25.16 29.01
CA PRO A 596 3.93 -24.43 28.63
C PRO A 596 3.00 -24.40 29.83
N LEU A 597 2.65 -23.21 30.29
CA LEU A 597 1.57 -23.00 31.26
C LEU A 597 0.26 -23.41 30.59
N ALA A 598 -0.16 -24.66 30.82
CA ALA A 598 -1.54 -25.08 30.64
C ALA A 598 -2.38 -24.35 31.69
N VAL A 599 -3.03 -23.27 31.28
CA VAL A 599 -4.07 -22.62 32.08
C VAL A 599 -5.41 -22.93 31.42
N ASP A 600 -6.10 -23.93 31.93
CA ASP A 600 -7.54 -24.09 31.73
C ASP A 600 -8.25 -22.91 32.41
N LEU A 601 -8.62 -21.89 31.63
CA LEU A 601 -9.54 -20.85 32.10
C LEU A 601 -10.93 -21.11 31.51
N PRO A 602 -11.98 -21.22 32.35
CA PRO A 602 -13.33 -21.44 31.87
C PRO A 602 -13.83 -20.21 31.11
N LEU A 603 -14.17 -20.44 29.83
CA LEU A 603 -15.03 -19.60 29.02
C LEU A 603 -16.37 -19.41 29.74
N THR A 604 -16.59 -18.27 30.39
CA THR A 604 -17.91 -17.64 30.63
C THR A 604 -17.74 -16.43 31.56
N ALA A 605 -17.60 -15.21 30.99
CA ALA A 605 -18.15 -13.95 31.52
C ALA A 605 -17.42 -12.74 30.92
N ALA A 606 -17.94 -12.22 29.80
CA ALA A 606 -17.87 -10.79 29.43
C ALA A 606 -18.66 -10.59 28.12
N ALA A 607 -19.93 -10.96 28.13
CA ALA A 607 -20.86 -10.51 27.10
C ALA A 607 -21.29 -9.09 27.46
N GLY A 608 -20.87 -8.10 26.66
CA GLY A 608 -21.43 -6.76 26.67
C GLY A 608 -20.45 -5.66 27.03
N GLN A 609 -19.63 -5.25 26.07
CA GLN A 609 -19.18 -3.86 25.91
C GLN A 609 -18.77 -3.64 24.45
N ALA A 610 -19.16 -2.50 23.87
CA ALA A 610 -19.01 -2.20 22.46
C ALA A 610 -17.54 -1.88 22.10
N LEU A 611 -16.90 -2.77 21.34
CA LEU A 611 -15.50 -2.69 20.88
C LEU A 611 -15.27 -1.70 19.71
N HIS A 612 -15.89 -0.52 19.75
CA HIS A 612 -15.79 0.45 18.65
C HIS A 612 -14.49 1.26 18.62
N GLY A 613 -13.77 1.39 19.73
CA GLY A 613 -12.53 2.17 19.73
C GLY A 613 -11.27 1.37 19.40
N ALA A 614 -11.23 0.04 19.64
CA ALA A 614 -9.98 -0.73 19.62
C ALA A 614 -9.33 -0.85 18.21
N ALA A 615 -10.12 -0.66 17.15
CA ALA A 615 -9.72 -0.84 15.76
C ALA A 615 -8.67 0.16 15.26
N LEU A 616 -8.75 1.41 15.70
CA LEU A 616 -7.91 2.51 15.22
C LEU A 616 -6.65 2.75 16.06
N ALA A 617 -6.53 2.11 17.23
CA ALA A 617 -5.37 2.27 18.10
C ALA A 617 -4.21 1.30 17.80
N ALA A 618 -4.39 0.37 16.87
CA ALA A 618 -3.49 -0.76 16.67
C ALA A 618 -2.25 -0.47 15.79
N THR A 619 -2.09 0.72 15.18
CA THR A 619 -1.13 0.91 14.08
C THR A 619 0.02 1.88 14.30
N ALA A 620 0.24 2.41 15.52
CA ALA A 620 1.51 3.08 15.83
C ALA A 620 2.07 2.64 17.19
N ASP A 621 3.30 2.11 17.17
CA ASP A 621 4.06 1.77 18.36
C ASP A 621 4.53 3.08 18.99
N ILE A 622 3.95 3.47 20.14
CA ILE A 622 4.39 4.65 20.92
C ILE A 622 5.61 4.22 21.75
N PRO A 623 6.84 4.66 21.43
CA PRO A 623 8.02 4.12 22.08
C PRO A 623 8.09 4.59 23.53
N VAL A 624 8.31 3.69 24.48
CA VAL A 624 8.56 4.09 25.87
C VAL A 624 9.83 4.94 25.94
N GLY A 625 9.75 6.10 26.57
CA GLY A 625 10.83 7.09 26.65
C GLY A 625 10.78 8.20 25.60
N SER A 626 9.81 8.18 24.68
CA SER A 626 9.60 9.27 23.71
C SER A 626 8.96 10.52 24.35
N PHE A 627 9.19 11.68 23.72
CA PHE A 627 8.69 12.99 24.14
C PHE A 627 7.74 13.57 23.10
N TRP A 628 6.65 14.17 23.57
CA TRP A 628 5.51 14.61 22.75
C TRP A 628 5.03 15.98 23.20
N GLN A 629 4.34 16.70 22.32
CA GLN A 629 3.66 17.95 22.68
C GLN A 629 2.15 17.78 22.52
N ALA A 630 1.37 18.22 23.51
CA ALA A 630 -0.09 18.24 23.44
C ALA A 630 -0.55 19.41 22.53
N ASP A 631 -1.55 19.21 21.67
CA ASP A 631 -2.21 20.28 20.91
C ASP A 631 -3.70 19.94 20.73
N ASN A 632 -4.54 20.94 20.45
CA ASN A 632 -6.02 20.87 20.44
C ASN A 632 -6.60 20.65 19.03
N GLY A 633 -5.79 20.24 18.05
CA GLY A 633 -6.25 19.97 16.67
C GLY A 633 -6.68 21.21 15.85
N ALA A 634 -6.67 22.41 16.42
CA ALA A 634 -7.05 23.66 15.73
C ALA A 634 -6.09 24.04 14.58
N SER A 635 -4.83 23.61 14.66
CA SER A 635 -3.80 23.76 13.62
C SER A 635 -4.05 22.84 12.41
N LEU A 636 -4.82 21.76 12.59
CA LEU A 636 -5.08 20.68 11.63
C LEU A 636 -6.52 20.66 11.09
N GLY A 637 -7.37 21.60 11.52
CA GLY A 637 -8.79 21.66 11.11
C GLY A 637 -9.66 20.51 11.67
N ILE A 638 -9.18 19.79 12.68
CA ILE A 638 -9.85 18.65 13.31
C ILE A 638 -10.40 19.11 14.67
N ALA A 639 -11.71 18.95 14.89
CA ALA A 639 -12.36 19.30 16.16
C ALA A 639 -12.10 18.21 17.22
N GLY A 640 -10.91 18.18 17.82
CA GLY A 640 -10.57 17.32 18.97
C GLY A 640 -10.83 18.01 20.32
N GLY A 641 -11.24 17.24 21.34
CA GLY A 641 -11.28 17.70 22.74
C GLY A 641 -9.90 17.64 23.41
N PRO A 642 -9.69 18.30 24.57
CA PRO A 642 -8.40 18.29 25.27
C PRO A 642 -8.04 16.87 25.77
N LEU A 643 -6.75 16.52 25.69
CA LEU A 643 -6.23 15.25 26.21
C LEU A 643 -6.50 15.16 27.73
N ARG A 644 -6.98 13.99 28.18
CA ARG A 644 -7.24 13.73 29.60
C ARG A 644 -6.47 12.51 30.09
N LEU A 645 -5.89 12.61 31.29
CA LEU A 645 -5.23 11.50 31.97
C LEU A 645 -6.07 11.00 33.14
N GLN A 646 -5.99 9.69 33.40
CA GLN A 646 -6.63 9.00 34.51
C GLN A 646 -5.61 8.47 35.51
N SER A 647 -5.99 8.31 36.78
CA SER A 647 -5.09 7.74 37.79
C SER A 647 -4.78 6.25 37.52
N GLN A 648 -5.73 5.51 36.93
CA GLN A 648 -5.60 4.09 36.59
C GLN A 648 -6.20 3.77 35.22
N PRO A 649 -5.68 2.76 34.51
CA PRO A 649 -6.24 2.31 33.24
C PRO A 649 -7.54 1.52 33.50
N GLN A 650 -8.69 2.16 33.31
CA GLN A 650 -10.02 1.55 33.52
C GLN A 650 -10.94 1.82 32.32
N SER A 651 -11.73 0.81 31.94
CA SER A 651 -12.54 0.82 30.72
C SER A 651 -13.73 1.80 30.75
N ILE A 652 -14.14 2.25 31.94
CA ILE A 652 -15.18 3.26 32.14
C ILE A 652 -14.53 4.44 32.89
N PRO A 653 -14.42 5.63 32.28
CA PRO A 653 -13.89 6.80 32.96
C PRO A 653 -14.78 7.18 34.14
N ASP A 654 -14.25 7.25 35.36
CA ASP A 654 -14.89 8.00 36.43
C ASP A 654 -14.69 9.50 36.12
N PRO A 655 -15.77 10.30 35.92
CA PRO A 655 -15.64 11.72 35.62
C PRO A 655 -14.84 12.50 36.66
N LEU A 656 -14.82 12.01 37.91
CA LEU A 656 -14.06 12.59 39.03
C LEU A 656 -12.57 12.22 39.02
N ASP A 657 -12.15 11.26 38.19
CA ASP A 657 -10.78 10.73 38.12
C ASP A 657 -10.08 11.08 36.78
N THR A 658 -10.61 12.08 36.06
CA THR A 658 -10.01 12.57 34.81
C THR A 658 -9.52 13.99 34.98
N ALA A 659 -8.23 14.21 34.71
CA ALA A 659 -7.61 15.53 34.74
C ALA A 659 -7.15 15.93 33.33
N ALA A 660 -7.30 17.21 32.99
CA ALA A 660 -6.99 17.71 31.65
C ALA A 660 -5.51 18.07 31.52
N VAL A 661 -4.95 17.81 30.34
CA VAL A 661 -3.60 18.25 29.96
C VAL A 661 -3.73 19.57 29.21
N ALA A 662 -2.98 20.59 29.64
CA ALA A 662 -2.95 21.86 28.94
C ALA A 662 -2.36 21.71 27.52
N THR A 663 -3.00 22.34 26.54
CA THR A 663 -2.49 22.48 25.17
C THR A 663 -1.09 23.08 25.18
N GLY A 664 -0.17 22.56 24.38
CA GLY A 664 1.22 22.97 24.32
C GLY A 664 2.14 22.29 25.34
N SER A 665 1.62 21.44 26.23
CA SER A 665 2.43 20.74 27.24
C SER A 665 3.36 19.70 26.63
N ILE A 666 4.57 19.56 27.18
CA ILE A 666 5.50 18.50 26.80
C ILE A 666 5.26 17.29 27.69
N LEU A 667 5.12 16.11 27.08
CA LEU A 667 4.77 14.85 27.70
C LEU A 667 5.85 13.80 27.42
N ARG A 668 6.17 12.97 28.41
CA ARG A 668 7.04 11.81 28.26
C ARG A 668 6.25 10.52 28.42
N VAL A 669 6.49 9.56 27.54
CA VAL A 669 5.93 8.21 27.64
C VAL A 669 6.73 7.42 28.67
N VAL A 670 6.10 7.10 29.79
CA VAL A 670 6.75 6.42 30.92
C VAL A 670 6.62 4.90 30.83
N SER A 671 5.44 4.41 30.51
CA SER A 671 5.15 2.98 30.44
C SER A 671 3.91 2.70 29.62
N ARG A 672 3.77 1.45 29.17
CA ARG A 672 2.57 0.96 28.50
C ARG A 672 1.96 -0.20 29.28
N GLN A 673 0.65 -0.33 29.20
CA GLN A 673 -0.07 -1.45 29.76
C GLN A 673 -1.27 -1.78 28.89
N THR A 674 -1.52 -3.06 28.67
CA THR A 674 -2.76 -3.53 28.06
C THR A 674 -3.61 -4.13 29.17
N THR A 675 -4.83 -3.64 29.32
CA THR A 675 -5.79 -4.13 30.32
C THR A 675 -6.49 -5.40 29.84
N ALA A 676 -7.18 -6.11 30.75
CA ALA A 676 -7.81 -7.41 30.45
C ALA A 676 -8.92 -7.34 29.38
N ASP A 677 -9.45 -6.15 29.12
CA ASP A 677 -10.39 -5.81 28.04
C ASP A 677 -9.70 -5.50 26.70
N ASN A 678 -8.38 -5.74 26.62
CA ASN A 678 -7.53 -5.51 25.44
C ASN A 678 -7.44 -4.04 25.01
N THR A 679 -7.70 -3.10 25.93
CA THR A 679 -7.45 -1.67 25.72
C THR A 679 -5.98 -1.37 26.02
N SER A 680 -5.29 -0.72 25.08
CA SER A 680 -3.90 -0.29 25.27
C SER A 680 -3.85 1.11 25.88
N TRP A 681 -3.13 1.22 26.99
CA TRP A 681 -2.95 2.45 27.74
C TRP A 681 -1.50 2.86 27.76
N VAL A 682 -1.27 4.16 27.72
CA VAL A 682 0.05 4.77 27.87
C VAL A 682 0.05 5.66 29.09
N ARG A 683 1.04 5.47 29.94
CA ARG A 683 1.31 6.37 31.06
C ARG A 683 2.15 7.54 30.55
N LEU A 684 1.60 8.73 30.67
CA LEU A 684 2.22 9.99 30.26
C LEU A 684 2.60 10.78 31.50
N GLN A 685 3.82 11.32 31.50
CA GLN A 685 4.30 12.27 32.51
C GLN A 685 4.41 13.65 31.88
N ILE A 686 3.93 14.67 32.57
CA ILE A 686 4.01 16.05 32.09
C ILE A 686 5.39 16.61 32.44
N CYS A 687 6.21 16.89 31.43
CA CYS A 687 7.51 17.52 31.59
C CYS A 687 7.38 19.04 31.78
N SER A 688 6.48 19.69 31.04
CA SER A 688 6.27 21.14 31.13
C SER A 688 4.90 21.55 30.62
N ILE A 689 4.37 22.65 31.14
CA ILE A 689 3.15 23.33 30.66
C ILE A 689 3.52 24.73 30.13
N PRO A 690 2.78 25.31 29.17
CA PRO A 690 3.05 26.67 28.69
C PRO A 690 2.81 27.73 29.77
N SER A 691 3.62 28.79 29.77
CA SER A 691 3.52 29.91 30.73
C SER A 691 2.10 30.50 30.80
N GLY A 692 1.53 30.64 32.01
CA GLY A 692 0.20 31.22 32.25
C GLY A 692 -0.95 30.24 32.38
N THR A 693 -0.69 28.92 32.44
CA THR A 693 -1.72 27.87 32.58
C THR A 693 -1.77 27.18 33.95
N SER A 694 -0.82 27.48 34.86
CA SER A 694 -0.89 27.03 36.27
C SER A 694 -1.63 28.04 37.13
N LEU A 695 -2.50 27.54 38.02
CA LEU A 695 -3.18 28.32 39.07
C LEU A 695 -2.20 29.11 39.96
N ASP A 696 -0.96 28.63 40.10
CA ASP A 696 0.08 29.28 40.92
C ASP A 696 0.82 30.43 40.21
N GLN A 697 0.55 30.66 38.91
CA GLN A 697 1.18 31.70 38.09
C GLN A 697 0.24 32.86 37.73
N LEU A 698 -0.97 32.89 38.30
CA LEU A 698 -1.86 34.03 38.16
C LEU A 698 -1.24 35.25 38.84
N PRO A 699 -1.04 36.38 38.13
CA PRO A 699 -0.59 37.62 38.75
C PRO A 699 -1.53 38.00 39.90
N GLN A 700 -0.96 38.34 41.05
CA GLN A 700 -1.71 39.04 42.09
C GLN A 700 -2.33 40.31 41.49
N GLU A 701 -3.62 40.52 41.79
CA GLU A 701 -4.51 41.58 41.33
C GLU A 701 -3.79 42.81 40.72
N SER A 702 -3.91 42.96 39.41
CA SER A 702 -3.73 44.24 38.74
C SER A 702 -5.08 44.63 38.15
N ASP A 703 -5.55 45.85 38.46
CA ASP A 703 -6.82 46.47 38.06
C ASP A 703 -6.96 46.73 36.53
N GLN A 704 -6.40 45.87 35.68
CA GLN A 704 -6.53 45.97 34.23
C GLN A 704 -7.42 44.86 33.67
N MET A 705 -8.52 45.30 33.07
CA MET A 705 -9.49 44.47 32.36
C MET A 705 -8.80 43.71 31.20
N PRO A 706 -8.98 42.38 31.06
CA PRO A 706 -8.30 41.62 30.03
C PRO A 706 -8.82 41.97 28.63
N PRO A 707 -7.99 41.83 27.58
CA PRO A 707 -8.40 42.10 26.20
C PRO A 707 -9.50 41.14 25.73
N ALA A 708 -10.42 41.66 24.93
CA ALA A 708 -11.51 40.88 24.33
C ALA A 708 -10.94 39.75 23.46
N GLY A 709 -11.22 38.49 23.85
CA GLY A 709 -10.71 37.28 23.19
C GLY A 709 -9.88 36.37 24.10
N ALA A 710 -9.62 36.75 25.35
CA ALA A 710 -9.00 35.84 26.32
C ALA A 710 -9.93 34.66 26.65
N ILE A 711 -9.44 33.44 26.45
CA ILE A 711 -10.10 32.21 26.89
C ILE A 711 -10.11 32.24 28.42
N VAL A 712 -11.28 32.39 29.02
CA VAL A 712 -11.44 32.19 30.47
C VAL A 712 -11.30 30.68 30.72
N PRO A 713 -10.28 30.22 31.47
CA PRO A 713 -10.17 28.80 31.80
C PRO A 713 -11.40 28.40 32.62
N ASP A 714 -11.99 27.27 32.26
CA ASP A 714 -13.07 26.65 33.03
C ASP A 714 -12.54 26.32 34.43
N LEU A 715 -12.91 27.12 35.43
CA LEU A 715 -12.41 27.06 36.81
C LEU A 715 -12.76 25.76 37.55
N ASN A 716 -13.55 24.87 36.92
CA ASN A 716 -13.85 23.53 37.43
C ASN A 716 -13.01 22.41 36.79
N GLN A 717 -12.06 22.72 35.90
CA GLN A 717 -11.17 21.73 35.30
C GLN A 717 -9.86 21.63 36.08
N GLN A 718 -9.60 20.45 36.64
CA GLN A 718 -8.29 20.14 37.22
C GLN A 718 -7.28 19.97 36.08
N ILE A 719 -6.43 20.98 35.88
CA ILE A 719 -5.32 20.96 34.93
C ILE A 719 -4.09 20.37 35.63
N LEU A 720 -3.47 19.38 34.99
CA LEU A 720 -2.29 18.71 35.53
C LEU A 720 -1.03 19.60 35.44
N ALA A 721 -0.15 19.50 36.44
CA ALA A 721 1.07 20.27 36.58
C ALA A 721 2.32 19.49 36.09
N PRO A 722 3.46 20.15 35.84
CA PRO A 722 4.72 19.47 35.59
C PRO A 722 5.08 18.51 36.73
N GLY A 723 5.45 17.28 36.39
CA GLY A 723 5.73 16.19 37.32
C GLY A 723 4.56 15.24 37.54
N ASP A 724 3.33 15.67 37.28
CA ASP A 724 2.16 14.79 37.34
C ASP A 724 2.23 13.74 36.23
N ASP A 725 1.71 12.55 36.53
CA ASP A 725 1.57 11.48 35.57
C ASP A 725 0.17 10.88 35.61
N GLY A 726 -0.20 10.20 34.53
CA GLY A 726 -1.47 9.50 34.44
C GLY A 726 -1.57 8.68 33.17
N TRP A 727 -2.63 7.88 33.10
CA TRP A 727 -2.90 6.97 32.01
C TRP A 727 -3.83 7.61 30.99
N ALA A 728 -3.40 7.61 29.74
CA ALA A 728 -4.25 7.91 28.60
C ALA A 728 -4.52 6.63 27.83
N ASP A 729 -5.76 6.47 27.40
CA ASP A 729 -6.10 5.48 26.39
C ASP A 729 -5.38 5.88 25.09
N ILE A 730 -4.67 4.94 24.47
CA ILE A 730 -3.95 5.20 23.21
C ILE A 730 -4.87 5.83 22.15
N ARG A 731 -6.17 5.49 22.16
CA ARG A 731 -7.18 6.05 21.25
C ARG A 731 -7.35 7.55 21.40
N GLN A 732 -7.25 8.08 22.62
CA GLN A 732 -7.30 9.53 22.88
C GLN A 732 -6.11 10.26 22.25
N LEU A 733 -4.97 9.57 22.13
CA LEU A 733 -3.77 10.14 21.50
C LEU A 733 -3.96 10.31 19.99
N TYR A 734 -4.72 9.42 19.35
CA TYR A 734 -5.05 9.52 17.92
C TYR A 734 -6.20 10.49 17.61
N THR A 735 -7.24 10.54 18.46
CA THR A 735 -8.42 11.43 18.26
C THR A 735 -8.16 12.88 18.66
N ALA A 736 -7.27 13.14 19.62
CA ALA A 736 -6.82 14.49 19.92
C ALA A 736 -5.92 15.10 18.83
N ALA A 737 -5.64 14.36 17.75
CA ALA A 737 -5.01 14.77 16.48
C ALA A 737 -4.24 16.08 16.55
N ALA A 738 -3.22 16.06 17.39
CA ALA A 738 -1.99 16.83 17.27
C ALA A 738 -0.89 16.16 18.13
N PHE A 739 -0.96 14.84 18.27
CA PHE A 739 0.27 14.08 18.51
C PHE A 739 1.10 14.21 17.24
N LEU A 740 2.35 14.65 17.39
CA LEU A 740 3.54 14.34 16.56
C LEU A 740 4.47 15.55 16.33
N GLY A 741 4.57 16.53 17.23
CA GLY A 741 5.86 17.21 17.39
C GLY A 741 6.80 16.31 18.19
N LEU A 742 7.69 15.53 17.55
CA LEU A 742 8.86 15.03 18.27
C LEU A 742 9.63 16.27 18.72
N VAL A 743 9.61 16.50 20.02
CA VAL A 743 10.27 17.64 20.65
C VAL A 743 11.77 17.51 20.35
N PRO A 744 12.43 18.50 19.70
CA PRO A 744 13.85 18.41 19.40
C PRO A 744 14.65 18.21 20.70
N PRO A 745 15.85 17.58 20.67
CA PRO A 745 16.61 17.21 21.88
C PRO A 745 16.81 18.37 22.88
N ALA A 746 16.85 19.61 22.40
CA ALA A 746 16.97 20.82 23.20
C ALA A 746 15.76 21.08 24.13
N GLN A 747 14.55 20.70 23.73
CA GLN A 747 13.32 20.87 24.52
C GLN A 747 13.00 19.61 25.36
N ALA A 748 13.52 18.43 24.99
CA ALA A 748 13.44 17.21 25.82
C ALA A 748 14.19 17.34 27.15
N GLY A 749 15.18 18.24 27.23
CA GLY A 749 15.93 18.56 28.44
C GLY A 749 15.09 19.13 29.60
N LEU A 750 13.83 19.52 29.36
CA LEU A 750 12.91 20.02 30.39
C LEU A 750 12.37 18.91 31.31
N CYS A 751 12.58 17.63 30.97
CA CYS A 751 12.22 16.50 31.82
C CYS A 751 13.38 16.04 32.74
N ALA A 752 14.53 16.74 32.68
CA ALA A 752 15.70 16.48 33.51
C ALA A 752 15.90 17.63 34.51
N SER A 753 15.07 17.64 35.56
CA SER A 753 15.31 18.40 36.79
C SER A 753 15.07 17.52 38.00
#